data_AF-A0AA87ZMY4-F1
#
_entry.id   AF-A0AA87ZMY4-F1
#
_cell.length_a   1.000
_cell.length_b   1.000
_cell.length_c   1.000
_cell.angle_alpha   90.00
_cell.angle_beta   90.00
_cell.angle_gamma   90.00
#
_symmetry.space_group_name_H-M   'P 1'
#
loop_
_entity.id
_entity.type
_entity.pdbx_description
1 polymer ?
#
loop_
_entity_poly.entity_id
_entity_poly.type
_entity_poly.pdbx_seq_one_letter_code
_entity_poly.pdbx_strand_id
1 'polypeptide(L)'
;MCNLLELNPDLDLLLGLGDDMDEDDNYDSKDETSSGLDSSSEDGEDDETEENMGNISRWKESLVERTISRKNTNLMQLVYGKSTSTPTPSIDQEDSSEDEFFKPKGEGNKKLGDGFVGDDLNIGDVSKFTNRASLKDWKEDEHIERIRDRFVTGDWSKAAQRNQTSEANTDDNDDVYGNFEDLETGEKHDGNRTDDASKGVNHKEDELTIEERRLKKLALQKTQKNLFLEIKPLELIIVDMHNAELLCVTLTRSTYDGSELSEEELDDKHGAKFPGDCPKESGYFDKLKEEIENRKQINIAELNDLDEATRLEIEGFRTGTYLRLEIHDVPFEMVENFDPCQPVLVGGIGLGEENVGYMQARLKRHRWHKKVLKTRDPIIVSIGWRRYQTVPVYAIEDQNGRHRMLKYTPEHMHCLAMFWGPLAPPNTGVVAIHNLSNNQASFRITATAVVLEFNHASRIVKKLKLVGHPCKIFKKTAFIKDMFTSDLEIARFEGAAVRTVSGIRGQVKKATKEAIGNEPKKKGGQPKEGIARCTFEDKIKMSDIVFLRAWTQVEVPQFYNPLTTALQPRDRTWQGMKTVAELRREHNLPIPVNKDSIYKPIERKPRKFNPLVIPKSLQAALPFASKPKDIPSRRKPLLENRRAVVMEPYERKVHTLVQQLRLIKNAKIKKRKIKEEKKRKELEMERAKDELITRKRQREERRERYREQEKLKKKMRRNADV
;
A
#
# COMPACT_ATOMS: atom_id res chain seq x y z
N MET A 1 33.29 -3.02 -5.83
CA MET A 1 31.96 -3.24 -5.22
C MET A 1 30.93 -2.65 -6.17
N CYS A 2 29.93 -3.44 -6.54
CA CYS A 2 28.79 -2.95 -7.34
C CYS A 2 27.70 -2.40 -6.40
N ASN A 3 26.83 -1.56 -6.93
CA ASN A 3 25.39 -1.82 -6.92
C ASN A 3 24.72 -0.92 -7.95
N LEU A 4 23.82 -1.50 -8.74
CA LEU A 4 22.87 -0.74 -9.55
C LEU A 4 21.74 -0.28 -8.63
N LEU A 5 21.17 0.88 -8.93
CA LEU A 5 19.75 1.12 -8.77
C LEU A 5 19.28 1.80 -10.05
N GLU A 6 18.11 1.39 -10.52
CA GLU A 6 17.54 1.82 -11.79
C GLU A 6 16.71 3.09 -11.63
N LEU A 7 16.38 3.73 -12.75
CA LEU A 7 15.51 4.90 -12.81
C LEU A 7 14.51 4.70 -13.95
N ASN A 8 13.27 5.07 -13.68
CA ASN A 8 12.11 4.97 -14.57
C ASN A 8 12.35 5.65 -15.93
N PRO A 9 11.68 5.17 -16.99
CA PRO A 9 11.23 6.01 -18.10
C PRO A 9 9.80 6.55 -17.84
N ASP A 10 9.58 7.83 -18.13
CA ASP A 10 8.26 8.49 -18.26
C ASP A 10 8.49 9.75 -19.13
N LEU A 11 7.78 9.87 -20.27
CA LEU A 11 7.42 11.06 -21.08
C LEU A 11 7.10 10.61 -22.53
N ASP A 12 5.87 10.83 -23.05
CA ASP A 12 5.42 11.98 -23.88
C ASP A 12 5.74 11.83 -25.40
N LEU A 13 4.88 12.20 -26.37
CA LEU A 13 3.51 12.76 -26.38
C LEU A 13 2.91 12.69 -27.82
N LEU A 14 1.62 13.06 -27.98
CA LEU A 14 0.89 13.36 -29.23
C LEU A 14 0.50 12.13 -30.10
N LEU A 15 -0.64 12.08 -30.80
CA LEU A 15 -1.61 13.13 -31.19
C LEU A 15 -3.02 12.89 -30.62
N GLY A 16 -3.89 13.89 -30.75
CA GLY A 16 -5.33 13.75 -30.53
C GLY A 16 -6.13 14.63 -31.49
N LEU A 17 -7.37 14.23 -31.74
CA LEU A 17 -8.46 15.03 -32.28
C LEU A 17 -9.71 14.70 -31.47
N GLY A 18 -10.64 15.63 -31.42
CA GLY A 18 -12.01 15.42 -30.95
C GLY A 18 -12.89 16.43 -31.66
N ASP A 19 -14.19 16.14 -31.71
CA ASP A 19 -15.24 17.07 -32.11
C ASP A 19 -16.44 16.83 -31.18
N ASP A 20 -17.07 17.93 -30.75
CA ASP A 20 -18.36 17.93 -30.06
C ASP A 20 -19.48 18.15 -31.10
N MET A 21 -20.68 17.58 -30.92
CA MET A 21 -22.00 18.18 -31.30
C MET A 21 -23.14 17.35 -30.66
N ASP A 22 -24.05 18.05 -29.98
CA ASP A 22 -25.52 18.17 -30.18
C ASP A 22 -26.39 16.92 -30.51
N GLU A 23 -27.73 16.90 -30.36
CA GLU A 23 -28.72 17.49 -29.42
C GLU A 23 -30.11 16.88 -29.83
N ASP A 24 -30.97 16.56 -28.86
CA ASP A 24 -32.45 16.34 -28.99
C ASP A 24 -33.10 15.27 -29.91
N ASP A 25 -34.44 15.23 -29.81
CA ASP A 25 -35.51 14.56 -30.56
C ASP A 25 -35.78 13.03 -30.47
N ASN A 26 -36.52 12.68 -29.40
CA ASN A 26 -37.97 12.34 -29.48
C ASN A 26 -38.48 11.50 -30.67
N TYR A 27 -39.11 10.35 -30.38
CA TYR A 27 -40.14 9.75 -31.24
C TYR A 27 -41.29 9.16 -30.41
N ASP A 28 -42.50 9.23 -30.97
CA ASP A 28 -43.79 9.14 -30.27
C ASP A 28 -44.65 7.95 -30.74
N SER A 29 -45.53 7.51 -29.83
CA SER A 29 -46.80 6.78 -30.04
C SER A 29 -46.84 5.45 -30.81
N LYS A 30 -47.46 4.46 -30.16
CA LYS A 30 -48.76 3.94 -30.62
C LYS A 30 -49.52 3.16 -29.54
N ASP A 31 -50.79 3.54 -29.37
CA ASP A 31 -51.79 2.74 -28.67
C ASP A 31 -52.18 1.49 -29.48
N GLU A 32 -52.67 0.47 -28.77
CA GLU A 32 -53.80 -0.35 -29.22
C GLU A 32 -54.74 -0.58 -28.04
N THR A 33 -56.06 -0.49 -28.26
CA THR A 33 -57.06 -0.43 -27.19
C THR A 33 -57.98 -1.65 -27.19
N SER A 34 -58.46 -2.07 -26.00
CA SER A 34 -59.68 -2.85 -25.87
C SER A 34 -60.43 -2.44 -24.59
N SER A 35 -61.78 -2.45 -24.64
CA SER A 35 -62.62 -1.88 -23.58
C SER A 35 -64.07 -2.42 -23.61
N GLY A 36 -64.74 -2.39 -22.45
CA GLY A 36 -66.14 -2.84 -22.25
C GLY A 36 -66.30 -4.37 -22.15
N LEU A 37 -67.30 -4.97 -21.50
CA LEU A 37 -68.42 -4.53 -20.62
C LEU A 37 -68.63 -5.68 -19.57
N ASP A 38 -69.50 -5.70 -18.55
CA ASP A 38 -70.63 -4.90 -17.99
C ASP A 38 -70.76 -5.36 -16.49
N SER A 39 -71.56 -4.85 -15.53
CA SER A 39 -72.60 -3.78 -15.46
C SER A 39 -72.77 -3.33 -13.98
N SER A 40 -73.91 -2.72 -13.59
CA SER A 40 -74.19 -2.22 -12.22
C SER A 40 -75.56 -2.65 -11.65
N SER A 41 -75.67 -2.73 -10.32
CA SER A 41 -76.96 -2.75 -9.57
C SER A 41 -76.80 -2.17 -8.16
N GLU A 42 -77.81 -1.44 -7.67
CA GLU A 42 -77.78 -0.61 -6.46
C GLU A 42 -78.48 -1.25 -5.24
N ASP A 43 -78.62 -0.44 -4.16
CA ASP A 43 -79.47 -0.55 -2.96
C ASP A 43 -78.93 -1.27 -1.71
N GLY A 44 -79.13 -0.60 -0.55
CA GLY A 44 -78.93 -1.14 0.80
C GLY A 44 -78.15 -0.24 1.76
N GLU A 45 -78.79 0.77 2.35
CA GLU A 45 -78.30 1.43 3.58
C GLU A 45 -78.61 0.56 4.81
N ASP A 46 -77.68 0.44 5.76
CA ASP A 46 -77.95 0.42 7.20
C ASP A 46 -76.63 0.65 7.96
N ASP A 47 -76.66 1.49 9.00
CA ASP A 47 -75.48 1.98 9.75
C ASP A 47 -75.60 1.62 11.24
N GLU A 48 -75.01 0.48 11.64
CA GLU A 48 -74.84 0.13 13.06
C GLU A 48 -73.39 -0.25 13.40
N THR A 49 -72.95 0.21 14.57
CA THR A 49 -71.55 0.20 15.03
C THR A 49 -71.13 -1.10 15.72
N GLU A 50 -69.94 -1.64 15.42
CA GLU A 50 -69.19 -2.47 16.38
C GLU A 50 -67.66 -2.24 16.33
N GLU A 51 -67.08 -1.84 17.47
CA GLU A 51 -65.64 -1.74 17.70
C GLU A 51 -65.00 -3.11 18.03
N ASN A 52 -64.95 -4.08 17.08
CA ASN A 52 -64.55 -5.46 17.43
C ASN A 52 -63.66 -6.24 16.43
N MET A 53 -62.65 -5.59 15.84
CA MET A 53 -61.63 -6.26 14.99
C MET A 53 -60.49 -6.97 15.77
N GLY A 54 -60.71 -7.32 17.05
CA GLY A 54 -59.66 -7.82 17.96
C GLY A 54 -59.35 -9.33 17.92
N ASN A 55 -60.17 -10.16 17.27
CA ASN A 55 -60.10 -11.63 17.39
C ASN A 55 -59.74 -12.41 16.11
N ILE A 56 -59.61 -11.76 14.95
CA ILE A 56 -59.31 -12.45 13.68
C ILE A 56 -57.86 -12.97 13.62
N SER A 57 -56.92 -12.35 14.34
CA SER A 57 -55.54 -12.87 14.46
C SER A 57 -55.45 -14.15 15.28
N ARG A 58 -56.21 -14.28 16.38
CA ARG A 58 -56.04 -15.35 17.38
C ARG A 58 -56.22 -16.78 16.88
N TRP A 59 -57.21 -17.00 15.99
CA TRP A 59 -57.39 -18.34 15.42
C TRP A 59 -56.30 -18.67 14.38
N LYS A 60 -55.73 -17.65 13.74
CA LYS A 60 -54.63 -17.75 12.78
C LYS A 60 -53.30 -18.01 13.51
N GLU A 61 -53.06 -17.29 14.62
CA GLU A 61 -51.99 -17.56 15.60
C GLU A 61 -52.07 -19.00 16.09
N SER A 62 -53.23 -19.46 16.59
CA SER A 62 -53.39 -20.83 17.07
C SER A 62 -53.33 -21.91 15.98
N LEU A 63 -53.42 -21.54 14.70
CA LEU A 63 -53.16 -22.43 13.56
C LEU A 63 -51.65 -22.49 13.23
N VAL A 64 -50.96 -21.35 13.34
CA VAL A 64 -49.49 -21.23 13.19
C VAL A 64 -48.77 -21.95 14.33
N GLU A 65 -49.16 -21.73 15.59
CA GLU A 65 -48.64 -22.49 16.75
C GLU A 65 -48.80 -24.00 16.56
N ARG A 66 -50.00 -24.43 16.16
CA ARG A 66 -50.37 -25.85 16.00
C ARG A 66 -49.77 -26.51 14.76
N THR A 67 -49.18 -25.73 13.85
CA THR A 67 -48.34 -26.23 12.75
C THR A 67 -46.84 -26.17 13.10
N ILE A 68 -46.39 -25.19 13.89
CA ILE A 68 -45.06 -25.15 14.50
C ILE A 68 -44.84 -26.38 15.40
N SER A 69 -45.79 -26.73 16.27
CA SER A 69 -45.76 -27.96 17.09
C SER A 69 -45.84 -29.28 16.29
N ARG A 70 -45.88 -29.22 14.96
CA ARG A 70 -45.86 -30.37 14.05
C ARG A 70 -44.65 -30.39 13.10
N LYS A 71 -43.80 -29.36 13.09
CA LYS A 71 -42.49 -29.41 12.41
C LYS A 71 -41.51 -30.20 13.30
N ASN A 72 -40.70 -31.07 12.69
CA ASN A 72 -39.56 -31.67 13.38
C ASN A 72 -38.58 -30.56 13.81
N THR A 73 -38.02 -30.66 15.03
CA THR A 73 -37.08 -29.65 15.56
C THR A 73 -35.85 -29.52 14.66
N ASN A 74 -35.74 -28.40 13.95
CA ASN A 74 -34.61 -28.13 13.07
C ASN A 74 -33.35 -27.86 13.91
N LEU A 75 -32.19 -28.39 13.49
CA LEU A 75 -30.90 -28.14 14.14
C LEU A 75 -30.63 -26.63 14.33
N MET A 76 -31.01 -25.80 13.37
CA MET A 76 -30.88 -24.34 13.46
C MET A 76 -31.72 -23.75 14.59
N GLN A 77 -32.92 -24.30 14.86
CA GLN A 77 -33.76 -23.89 15.98
C GLN A 77 -33.25 -24.42 17.33
N LEU A 78 -32.49 -25.52 17.35
CA LEU A 78 -31.81 -26.00 18.55
C LEU A 78 -30.54 -25.21 18.90
N VAL A 79 -29.88 -24.61 17.89
CA VAL A 79 -28.65 -23.81 18.07
C VAL A 79 -28.94 -22.32 18.33
N TYR A 80 -29.91 -21.73 17.61
CA TYR A 80 -30.22 -20.29 17.69
C TYR A 80 -31.61 -19.97 18.25
N GLY A 81 -32.48 -20.96 18.39
CA GLY A 81 -33.77 -20.75 19.06
C GLY A 81 -33.56 -20.37 20.51
N LYS A 82 -34.29 -19.36 20.98
CA LYS A 82 -34.30 -18.99 22.40
C LYS A 82 -34.81 -20.18 23.19
N SER A 83 -33.96 -20.81 23.99
CA SER A 83 -34.39 -21.81 24.96
C SER A 83 -35.45 -21.17 25.86
N THR A 84 -36.63 -21.79 25.96
CA THR A 84 -37.67 -21.36 26.90
C THR A 84 -37.23 -21.74 28.31
N SER A 85 -36.33 -20.92 28.86
CA SER A 85 -35.94 -20.98 30.27
C SER A 85 -37.19 -20.93 31.13
N THR A 86 -37.22 -21.81 32.13
CA THR A 86 -38.36 -21.93 33.04
C THR A 86 -38.63 -20.61 33.73
N PRO A 87 -39.92 -20.23 33.95
CA PRO A 87 -40.25 -18.97 34.57
C PRO A 87 -39.66 -18.93 35.98
N THR A 88 -38.82 -17.92 36.21
CA THR A 88 -38.37 -17.56 37.55
C THR A 88 -39.59 -17.23 38.42
N PRO A 89 -39.78 -17.87 39.60
CA PRO A 89 -40.79 -17.42 40.55
C PRO A 89 -40.45 -15.99 40.99
N SER A 90 -41.48 -15.17 41.18
CA SER A 90 -41.34 -13.79 41.65
C SER A 90 -40.67 -13.73 43.03
N ILE A 91 -39.64 -12.89 43.16
CA ILE A 91 -39.15 -12.47 44.46
C ILE A 91 -40.03 -11.30 44.91
N ASP A 92 -41.02 -11.60 45.73
CA ASP A 92 -41.67 -10.59 46.55
C ASP A 92 -40.69 -10.09 47.64
N GLN A 93 -40.83 -8.84 48.04
CA GLN A 93 -39.96 -8.23 49.05
C GLN A 93 -40.50 -8.50 50.46
N GLU A 94 -39.68 -9.09 51.35
CA GLU A 94 -39.69 -8.72 52.77
C GLU A 94 -38.38 -9.14 53.50
N ASP A 95 -37.77 -8.15 54.15
CA ASP A 95 -36.94 -8.18 55.36
C ASP A 95 -35.90 -9.29 55.68
N SER A 96 -34.64 -8.85 55.60
CA SER A 96 -33.75 -8.68 56.78
C SER A 96 -32.81 -9.81 57.28
N SER A 97 -31.69 -9.36 57.84
CA SER A 97 -30.66 -10.04 58.63
C SER A 97 -29.63 -10.94 57.93
N GLU A 98 -28.41 -10.93 58.50
CA GLU A 98 -27.19 -11.58 58.00
C GLU A 98 -26.91 -12.90 58.78
N ASP A 99 -25.76 -13.54 58.50
CA ASP A 99 -25.17 -14.69 59.21
C ASP A 99 -25.91 -16.05 59.17
N GLU A 100 -25.46 -16.94 58.27
CA GLU A 100 -24.84 -18.19 58.77
C GLU A 100 -23.77 -18.75 57.79
N PHE A 101 -22.55 -18.98 58.31
CA PHE A 101 -21.35 -19.31 57.53
C PHE A 101 -20.82 -20.70 57.94
N PHE A 102 -20.63 -21.59 56.96
CA PHE A 102 -20.20 -23.00 57.06
C PHE A 102 -21.15 -24.02 57.73
N LYS A 103 -21.65 -24.99 56.92
CA LYS A 103 -21.86 -26.39 57.36
C LYS A 103 -21.40 -27.37 56.24
N PRO A 104 -20.45 -28.29 56.48
CA PRO A 104 -19.90 -29.18 55.43
C PRO A 104 -20.65 -30.53 55.30
N LYS A 105 -20.46 -31.18 54.14
CA LYS A 105 -20.89 -32.53 53.70
C LYS A 105 -21.60 -33.44 54.73
N GLY A 106 -22.81 -33.89 54.35
CA GLY A 106 -23.35 -35.21 54.71
C GLY A 106 -23.67 -36.00 53.44
N GLU A 107 -23.35 -37.30 53.40
CA GLU A 107 -23.63 -38.16 52.24
C GLU A 107 -25.10 -38.63 52.20
N GLY A 108 -25.69 -38.66 51.01
CA GLY A 108 -27.12 -38.96 50.81
C GLY A 108 -27.40 -39.78 49.56
N ASN A 109 -27.06 -41.08 49.59
CA ASN A 109 -27.26 -42.00 48.47
C ASN A 109 -28.71 -42.05 47.96
N LYS A 110 -28.99 -41.45 46.80
CA LYS A 110 -30.24 -41.64 46.04
C LYS A 110 -29.98 -41.88 44.55
N LYS A 111 -29.95 -43.17 44.22
CA LYS A 111 -30.32 -43.84 42.96
C LYS A 111 -30.27 -43.01 41.67
N LEU A 112 -29.43 -43.46 40.74
CA LEU A 112 -29.54 -43.15 39.31
C LEU A 112 -30.96 -43.44 38.80
N GLY A 113 -31.62 -42.42 38.28
CA GLY A 113 -32.70 -42.53 37.31
C GLY A 113 -32.22 -41.88 36.03
N ASP A 114 -32.35 -42.58 34.90
CA ASP A 114 -31.94 -42.03 33.60
C ASP A 114 -32.86 -40.86 33.19
N GLY A 115 -32.25 -39.80 32.67
CA GLY A 115 -32.90 -38.50 32.50
C GLY A 115 -31.88 -37.44 32.09
N PHE A 116 -31.73 -37.25 30.78
CA PHE A 116 -30.85 -36.24 30.20
C PHE A 116 -31.29 -34.83 30.61
N VAL A 117 -30.60 -34.23 31.57
CA VAL A 117 -30.68 -32.79 31.86
C VAL A 117 -29.85 -32.04 30.80
N GLY A 118 -30.48 -31.07 30.13
CA GLY A 118 -29.90 -30.37 28.96
C GLY A 118 -28.78 -29.37 29.25
N ASP A 119 -28.28 -29.29 30.49
CA ASP A 119 -27.28 -28.32 30.94
C ASP A 119 -25.90 -29.00 31.18
N ASP A 120 -25.14 -29.26 30.10
CA ASP A 120 -23.66 -29.12 30.14
C ASP A 120 -22.93 -29.23 28.78
N LEU A 121 -23.63 -29.19 27.64
CA LEU A 121 -23.04 -29.49 26.32
C LEU A 121 -21.84 -28.59 25.94
N ASN A 122 -21.73 -27.38 26.50
CA ASN A 122 -20.61 -26.46 26.25
C ASN A 122 -19.30 -26.79 27.01
N ILE A 123 -19.30 -27.67 28.02
CA ILE A 123 -18.05 -28.06 28.72
C ILE A 123 -17.17 -28.97 27.85
N GLY A 124 -17.70 -29.54 26.76
CA GLY A 124 -16.94 -30.33 25.79
C GLY A 124 -16.01 -29.49 24.90
N ASP A 125 -16.50 -28.36 24.39
CA ASP A 125 -16.18 -27.93 23.01
C ASP A 125 -15.14 -26.81 22.85
N VAL A 126 -14.47 -26.41 23.94
CA VAL A 126 -13.35 -25.44 23.88
C VAL A 126 -12.01 -26.10 24.21
N SER A 127 -11.15 -26.16 23.19
CA SER A 127 -9.70 -26.44 23.24
C SER A 127 -9.20 -27.74 23.91
N LYS A 128 -10.03 -28.79 23.99
CA LYS A 128 -9.57 -30.16 24.28
C LYS A 128 -9.08 -30.84 23.00
N PHE A 129 -7.77 -31.03 22.85
CA PHE A 129 -7.21 -31.83 21.76
C PHE A 129 -7.53 -33.32 22.01
N THR A 130 -8.59 -33.84 21.37
CA THR A 130 -9.12 -35.18 21.65
C THR A 130 -8.14 -36.26 21.22
N ASN A 131 -7.42 -36.83 22.19
CA ASN A 131 -6.51 -37.94 21.94
C ASN A 131 -7.32 -39.16 21.48
N ARG A 132 -7.15 -39.60 20.23
CA ARG A 132 -7.97 -40.61 19.56
C ARG A 132 -7.69 -42.06 20.01
N ALA A 133 -7.59 -42.27 21.33
CA ALA A 133 -7.33 -43.58 21.93
C ALA A 133 -8.52 -44.57 21.79
N SER A 134 -9.74 -44.06 21.62
CA SER A 134 -10.95 -44.83 21.33
C SER A 134 -11.36 -44.71 19.86
N LEU A 135 -10.41 -44.97 18.94
CA LEU A 135 -10.73 -45.12 17.52
C LEU A 135 -11.51 -46.43 17.32
N LYS A 136 -12.58 -46.41 16.52
CA LYS A 136 -13.26 -47.65 16.09
C LYS A 136 -12.27 -48.52 15.30
N ASP A 137 -12.43 -49.84 15.36
CA ASP A 137 -11.59 -50.79 14.63
C ASP A 137 -11.91 -50.76 13.11
N TRP A 138 -11.22 -49.87 12.39
CA TRP A 138 -11.22 -49.80 10.91
C TRP A 138 -10.53 -50.99 10.22
N LYS A 139 -10.58 -52.18 10.84
CA LYS A 139 -10.09 -53.47 10.32
C LYS A 139 -11.22 -54.39 9.90
N GLU A 140 -12.46 -54.06 10.21
CA GLU A 140 -13.64 -54.80 9.73
C GLU A 140 -13.97 -54.33 8.31
N ASP A 141 -13.99 -55.27 7.36
CA ASP A 141 -14.20 -54.94 5.93
C ASP A 141 -15.55 -54.23 5.69
N GLU A 142 -16.60 -54.56 6.45
CA GLU A 142 -17.89 -53.82 6.39
C GLU A 142 -17.73 -52.31 6.63
N HIS A 143 -16.84 -51.91 7.54
CA HIS A 143 -16.57 -50.51 7.84
C HIS A 143 -15.73 -49.84 6.75
N ILE A 144 -14.90 -50.60 6.03
CA ILE A 144 -14.13 -50.13 4.87
C ILE A 144 -15.06 -49.98 3.65
N GLU A 145 -15.96 -50.95 3.40
CA GLU A 145 -16.94 -50.89 2.30
C GLU A 145 -17.90 -49.72 2.47
N ARG A 146 -18.44 -49.48 3.68
CA ARG A 146 -19.30 -48.32 4.00
C ARG A 146 -18.66 -46.95 3.75
N ILE A 147 -17.35 -46.86 3.58
CA ILE A 147 -16.63 -45.60 3.28
C ILE A 147 -15.91 -45.61 1.91
N ARG A 148 -15.89 -46.74 1.21
CA ARG A 148 -15.13 -46.97 -0.05
C ARG A 148 -15.49 -45.94 -1.12
N ASP A 149 -16.78 -45.63 -1.21
CA ASP A 149 -17.39 -44.70 -2.17
C ASP A 149 -17.02 -43.23 -1.91
N ARG A 150 -16.35 -42.93 -0.78
CA ARG A 150 -15.78 -41.60 -0.49
C ARG A 150 -14.32 -41.47 -0.91
N PHE A 151 -13.66 -42.54 -1.34
CA PHE A 151 -12.30 -42.52 -1.87
C PHE A 151 -12.25 -42.55 -3.41
N VAL A 152 -13.33 -42.93 -4.08
CA VAL A 152 -13.50 -42.88 -5.54
C VAL A 152 -14.91 -42.39 -5.85
N THR A 153 -15.03 -41.27 -6.56
CA THR A 153 -16.32 -40.69 -6.95
C THR A 153 -16.95 -41.46 -8.11
N GLY A 154 -17.63 -42.57 -7.81
CA GLY A 154 -18.42 -43.32 -8.78
C GLY A 154 -19.13 -44.51 -8.17
N ASP A 155 -20.43 -44.63 -8.41
CA ASP A 155 -21.25 -45.74 -7.90
C ASP A 155 -20.72 -47.09 -8.45
N TRP A 156 -20.22 -47.96 -7.57
CA TRP A 156 -19.68 -49.27 -7.99
C TRP A 156 -20.72 -50.13 -8.71
N SER A 157 -22.01 -49.95 -8.43
CA SER A 157 -23.12 -50.58 -9.14
C SER A 157 -23.20 -50.17 -10.61
N LYS A 158 -22.99 -48.88 -10.95
CA LYS A 158 -22.91 -48.41 -12.34
C LYS A 158 -21.61 -48.85 -13.01
N ALA A 159 -20.51 -48.95 -12.27
CA ALA A 159 -19.24 -49.49 -12.78
C ALA A 159 -19.33 -50.99 -13.08
N ALA A 160 -20.01 -51.77 -12.24
CA ALA A 160 -20.24 -53.20 -12.44
C ALA A 160 -21.14 -53.49 -13.64
N GLN A 161 -22.19 -52.70 -13.85
CA GLN A 161 -23.08 -52.83 -15.02
C GLN A 161 -22.34 -52.61 -16.34
N ARG A 162 -21.34 -51.72 -16.40
CA ARG A 162 -20.49 -51.54 -17.60
C ARG A 162 -19.62 -52.75 -17.96
N ASN A 163 -19.42 -53.69 -17.03
CA ASN A 163 -18.67 -54.93 -17.26
C ASN A 163 -19.57 -56.12 -17.64
N GLN A 164 -20.89 -55.92 -17.81
CA GLN A 164 -21.84 -56.95 -18.26
C GLN A 164 -22.36 -56.65 -19.67
N THR A 165 -21.56 -56.97 -20.68
CA THR A 165 -21.99 -56.98 -22.08
C THR A 165 -22.61 -58.34 -22.44
N SER A 166 -23.92 -58.37 -22.69
CA SER A 166 -24.61 -59.53 -23.28
C SER A 166 -25.71 -59.07 -24.25
N GLU A 167 -25.36 -59.09 -25.54
CA GLU A 167 -26.15 -59.44 -26.74
C GLU A 167 -27.67 -59.15 -26.84
N ALA A 168 -28.08 -58.76 -28.06
CA ALA A 168 -29.44 -58.78 -28.64
C ALA A 168 -30.37 -57.53 -28.51
N ASN A 169 -30.06 -56.53 -29.34
CA ASN A 169 -30.95 -55.93 -30.37
C ASN A 169 -32.03 -54.86 -30.09
N THR A 170 -31.99 -53.89 -31.02
CA THR A 170 -33.05 -53.05 -31.62
C THR A 170 -33.65 -51.86 -30.85
N ASP A 171 -33.17 -50.67 -31.28
CA ASP A 171 -33.90 -49.46 -31.67
C ASP A 171 -34.53 -48.58 -30.55
N ASP A 172 -34.43 -47.23 -30.56
CA ASP A 172 -33.98 -46.33 -31.64
C ASP A 172 -33.51 -44.93 -31.14
N ASN A 173 -32.72 -44.20 -31.96
CA ASN A 173 -32.16 -42.82 -31.78
C ASN A 173 -31.09 -42.65 -30.66
N ASP A 174 -29.89 -42.05 -30.87
CA ASP A 174 -29.56 -40.83 -31.62
C ASP A 174 -28.25 -40.95 -32.46
N ASP A 175 -28.32 -40.57 -33.75
CA ASP A 175 -27.17 -40.51 -34.68
C ASP A 175 -26.47 -39.13 -34.65
N VAL A 176 -25.30 -39.02 -33.99
CA VAL A 176 -24.23 -38.08 -34.41
C VAL A 176 -22.83 -38.63 -34.07
N TYR A 177 -22.16 -39.25 -35.04
CA TYR A 177 -20.79 -38.90 -35.47
C TYR A 177 -20.35 -39.82 -36.62
N GLY A 178 -20.10 -39.24 -37.80
CA GLY A 178 -19.82 -39.99 -39.03
C GLY A 178 -18.38 -40.47 -39.18
N ASN A 179 -18.19 -41.44 -40.09
CA ASN A 179 -16.88 -41.89 -40.55
C ASN A 179 -16.06 -40.74 -41.14
N PHE A 180 -14.78 -40.64 -40.78
CA PHE A 180 -13.85 -39.71 -41.44
C PHE A 180 -13.18 -40.40 -42.64
N GLU A 181 -13.48 -39.92 -43.84
CA GLU A 181 -12.91 -40.38 -45.10
C GLU A 181 -11.93 -39.31 -45.59
N ASP A 182 -10.62 -39.60 -45.56
CA ASP A 182 -9.59 -38.58 -45.76
C ASP A 182 -9.43 -38.21 -47.24
N LEU A 183 -9.56 -36.91 -47.55
CA LEU A 183 -10.12 -36.44 -48.82
C LEU A 183 -9.06 -36.07 -49.87
N GLU A 184 -7.87 -36.64 -49.77
CA GLU A 184 -6.74 -36.40 -50.71
C GLU A 184 -6.10 -37.67 -51.30
N THR A 185 -6.39 -38.88 -50.77
CA THR A 185 -5.79 -40.15 -51.26
C THR A 185 -6.77 -41.29 -51.60
N GLY A 186 -7.96 -41.35 -51.00
CA GLY A 186 -9.06 -42.20 -51.48
C GLY A 186 -8.92 -43.73 -51.32
N GLU A 187 -7.93 -44.24 -50.59
CA GLU A 187 -7.83 -45.67 -50.25
C GLU A 187 -8.51 -46.01 -48.92
N LYS A 188 -9.19 -47.17 -48.87
CA LYS A 188 -9.75 -47.76 -47.65
C LYS A 188 -8.95 -49.00 -47.28
N HIS A 189 -8.27 -48.97 -46.13
CA HIS A 189 -7.50 -50.11 -45.65
C HIS A 189 -8.37 -51.11 -44.90
N ASP A 190 -8.43 -52.33 -45.44
CA ASP A 190 -8.89 -53.54 -44.76
C ASP A 190 -7.72 -54.54 -44.64
N GLY A 191 -7.77 -55.45 -43.67
CA GLY A 191 -6.56 -56.07 -43.11
C GLY A 191 -6.31 -57.54 -43.48
N ASN A 192 -5.33 -57.81 -44.36
CA ASN A 192 -4.51 -59.04 -44.26
C ASN A 192 -3.15 -59.00 -45.01
N ARG A 193 -2.34 -60.04 -44.80
CA ARG A 193 -0.90 -60.14 -45.16
C ARG A 193 -0.61 -60.54 -46.62
N THR A 194 0.50 -60.03 -47.19
CA THR A 194 1.67 -60.85 -47.68
C THR A 194 2.89 -59.98 -48.08
N ASP A 195 4.05 -60.36 -47.55
CA ASP A 195 5.43 -60.40 -48.07
C ASP A 195 6.07 -59.36 -49.04
N ASP A 196 7.34 -59.03 -48.69
CA ASP A 196 8.52 -58.65 -49.49
C ASP A 196 8.89 -57.19 -49.95
N ALA A 197 10.03 -56.72 -49.38
CA ALA A 197 11.11 -55.87 -49.93
C ALA A 197 10.81 -54.48 -50.57
N SER A 198 11.24 -53.32 -50.05
CA SER A 198 12.64 -53.00 -49.65
C SER A 198 12.87 -51.51 -49.22
N LYS A 199 13.86 -51.25 -48.33
CA LYS A 199 14.55 -49.95 -48.00
C LYS A 199 13.70 -48.71 -47.58
N GLY A 200 13.96 -47.95 -46.49
CA GLY A 200 14.82 -48.15 -45.31
C GLY A 200 15.58 -46.88 -44.83
N VAL A 201 15.61 -46.63 -43.50
CA VAL A 201 16.61 -45.83 -42.73
C VAL A 201 16.57 -44.29 -42.92
N ASN A 202 16.58 -43.39 -41.91
CA ASN A 202 16.61 -43.45 -40.43
C ASN A 202 16.02 -42.14 -39.81
N HIS A 203 15.46 -42.20 -38.60
CA HIS A 203 15.38 -41.07 -37.65
C HIS A 203 15.87 -41.60 -36.28
N LYS A 204 16.94 -41.03 -35.70
CA LYS A 204 17.53 -41.54 -34.43
C LYS A 204 18.19 -40.49 -33.49
N GLU A 205 18.29 -39.23 -33.89
CA GLU A 205 19.07 -38.23 -33.14
C GLU A 205 18.24 -37.51 -32.05
N ASP A 206 16.92 -37.37 -32.25
CA ASP A 206 16.06 -36.57 -31.37
C ASP A 206 15.87 -37.15 -29.96
N GLU A 207 15.70 -38.48 -29.83
CA GLU A 207 15.46 -39.18 -28.55
C GLU A 207 16.57 -38.91 -27.52
N LEU A 208 17.84 -38.98 -27.96
CA LEU A 208 19.02 -38.77 -27.10
C LEU A 208 19.03 -37.37 -26.49
N THR A 209 18.54 -36.36 -27.21
CA THR A 209 18.51 -34.97 -26.71
C THR A 209 17.39 -34.70 -25.71
N ILE A 210 16.36 -35.56 -25.67
CA ILE A 210 15.26 -35.55 -24.69
C ILE A 210 15.73 -36.23 -23.40
N GLU A 211 16.43 -37.35 -23.52
CA GLU A 211 16.92 -38.14 -22.40
C GLU A 211 18.02 -37.41 -21.58
N GLU A 212 18.96 -36.75 -22.26
CA GLU A 212 19.93 -35.84 -21.63
C GLU A 212 19.26 -34.76 -20.75
N ARG A 213 18.10 -34.23 -21.17
CA ARG A 213 17.38 -33.18 -20.42
C ARG A 213 16.67 -33.77 -19.20
N ARG A 214 16.10 -34.97 -19.30
CA ARG A 214 15.56 -35.70 -18.13
C ARG A 214 16.65 -35.94 -17.08
N LEU A 215 17.83 -36.43 -17.49
CA LEU A 215 18.96 -36.66 -16.60
C LEU A 215 19.48 -35.37 -15.92
N LYS A 216 19.56 -34.25 -16.66
CA LYS A 216 19.99 -32.95 -16.09
C LYS A 216 18.95 -32.36 -15.12
N LYS A 217 17.64 -32.56 -15.35
CA LYS A 217 16.57 -32.16 -14.43
C LYS A 217 16.60 -33.00 -13.13
N LEU A 218 16.83 -34.31 -13.23
CA LEU A 218 17.03 -35.22 -12.10
C LEU A 218 18.28 -34.88 -11.27
N ALA A 219 19.39 -34.51 -11.92
CA ALA A 219 20.62 -34.13 -11.23
C ALA A 219 20.44 -32.87 -10.35
N LEU A 220 19.73 -31.85 -10.85
CA LEU A 220 19.38 -30.64 -10.09
C LEU A 220 18.46 -30.93 -8.89
N GLN A 221 17.52 -31.87 -9.05
CA GLN A 221 16.65 -32.29 -7.93
C GLN A 221 17.45 -33.08 -6.88
N LYS A 222 18.48 -33.84 -7.29
CA LYS A 222 19.42 -34.53 -6.38
C LYS A 222 20.29 -33.54 -5.58
N THR A 223 20.79 -32.47 -6.19
CA THR A 223 21.59 -31.46 -5.47
C THR A 223 20.74 -30.61 -4.52
N GLN A 224 19.48 -30.33 -4.84
CA GLN A 224 18.55 -29.70 -3.88
C GLN A 224 18.22 -30.62 -2.70
N LYS A 225 17.95 -31.92 -2.92
CA LYS A 225 17.68 -32.87 -1.81
C LYS A 225 18.89 -33.07 -0.89
N ASN A 226 20.12 -33.03 -1.40
CA ASN A 226 21.33 -33.12 -0.59
C ASN A 226 21.56 -31.93 0.38
N LEU A 227 20.80 -30.84 0.26
CA LEU A 227 20.90 -29.66 1.13
C LEU A 227 19.88 -29.65 2.29
N PHE A 228 19.09 -30.71 2.46
CA PHE A 228 18.03 -30.81 3.47
C PHE A 228 18.13 -32.07 4.36
N LEU A 229 19.25 -32.81 4.31
CA LEU A 229 19.43 -34.06 5.07
C LEU A 229 20.69 -34.07 5.96
N GLU A 230 20.85 -33.02 6.77
CA GLU A 230 21.61 -33.09 8.01
C GLU A 230 20.66 -33.24 9.21
N ILE A 231 20.25 -34.49 9.50
CA ILE A 231 19.93 -35.08 10.81
C ILE A 231 19.61 -36.57 10.58
N LYS A 232 19.90 -37.44 11.56
CA LYS A 232 19.96 -38.90 11.39
C LYS A 232 18.66 -39.67 11.77
N PRO A 233 18.48 -40.91 11.27
CA PRO A 233 17.22 -41.65 11.34
C PRO A 233 17.18 -42.73 12.42
N LEU A 234 16.03 -43.44 12.51
CA LEU A 234 15.96 -44.83 12.96
C LEU A 234 15.17 -45.70 11.96
N GLU A 235 15.55 -46.97 11.99
CA GLU A 235 15.23 -48.15 11.17
C GLU A 235 13.72 -48.41 10.91
N LEU A 236 13.27 -48.95 9.76
CA LEU A 236 13.70 -50.10 8.92
C LEU A 236 13.20 -51.47 9.44
N ILE A 237 12.39 -52.13 8.60
CA ILE A 237 12.43 -53.58 8.27
C ILE A 237 11.83 -53.74 6.86
N ILE A 238 12.35 -54.69 6.08
CA ILE A 238 11.91 -55.02 4.70
C ILE A 238 11.62 -56.52 4.65
N VAL A 239 10.51 -56.91 4.02
CA VAL A 239 10.34 -58.20 3.33
C VAL A 239 9.43 -57.99 2.10
N ASP A 240 10.00 -58.09 0.91
CA ASP A 240 9.64 -58.93 -0.27
C ASP A 240 8.16 -59.31 -0.53
N MET A 241 7.69 -59.53 -1.77
CA MET A 241 8.18 -59.28 -3.14
C MET A 241 7.03 -59.45 -4.16
N HIS A 242 7.16 -58.83 -5.34
CA HIS A 242 6.55 -59.19 -6.65
C HIS A 242 5.20 -59.96 -6.72
N ASN A 243 4.15 -59.31 -7.25
CA ASN A 243 3.48 -59.85 -8.45
C ASN A 243 2.62 -58.81 -9.21
N ALA A 244 2.14 -59.20 -10.40
CA ALA A 244 1.06 -58.57 -11.19
C ALA A 244 1.32 -57.20 -11.87
N GLU A 245 2.28 -57.14 -12.80
CA GLU A 245 2.17 -56.25 -13.96
C GLU A 245 1.02 -56.69 -14.89
N LEU A 246 -0.25 -56.35 -14.59
CA LEU A 246 -1.34 -56.49 -15.58
C LEU A 246 -2.60 -55.62 -15.36
N LEU A 247 -2.49 -54.47 -14.68
CA LEU A 247 -3.67 -53.60 -14.40
C LEU A 247 -3.41 -52.08 -14.52
N CYS A 248 -2.51 -51.65 -15.41
CA CYS A 248 -2.01 -50.27 -15.47
C CYS A 248 -2.39 -49.51 -16.77
N VAL A 249 -3.62 -49.71 -17.29
CA VAL A 249 -4.08 -49.07 -18.55
C VAL A 249 -5.33 -48.18 -18.37
N THR A 250 -6.14 -48.40 -17.32
CA THR A 250 -7.44 -47.73 -17.13
C THR A 250 -7.46 -46.63 -16.05
N LEU A 251 -6.39 -46.46 -15.28
CA LEU A 251 -6.32 -45.57 -14.12
C LEU A 251 -5.64 -44.21 -14.37
N THR A 252 -5.17 -43.94 -15.59
CA THR A 252 -4.34 -42.76 -15.94
C THR A 252 -5.13 -41.56 -16.48
N ARG A 253 -6.47 -41.60 -16.49
CA ARG A 253 -7.33 -40.56 -17.11
C ARG A 253 -8.11 -39.66 -16.13
N SER A 254 -8.00 -39.89 -14.82
CA SER A 254 -8.74 -39.14 -13.78
C SER A 254 -7.88 -38.19 -12.92
N THR A 255 -6.62 -37.95 -13.30
CA THR A 255 -5.65 -37.17 -12.49
C THR A 255 -4.85 -36.15 -13.32
N TYR A 256 -5.51 -35.44 -14.24
CA TYR A 256 -4.87 -34.41 -15.08
C TYR A 256 -5.75 -33.17 -15.38
N ASP A 257 -6.44 -32.62 -14.38
CA ASP A 257 -6.86 -31.21 -14.42
C ASP A 257 -5.70 -30.31 -13.97
N GLY A 258 -4.76 -30.11 -14.89
CA GLY A 258 -3.56 -29.29 -14.69
C GLY A 258 -3.49 -28.16 -15.71
N SER A 259 -4.10 -27.01 -15.39
CA SER A 259 -4.09 -25.82 -16.25
C SER A 259 -2.75 -25.08 -16.21
N GLU A 260 -1.70 -25.70 -16.78
CA GLU A 260 -0.42 -25.01 -17.05
C GLU A 260 -0.61 -24.04 -18.23
N LEU A 261 -0.66 -22.73 -17.94
CA LEU A 261 -0.70 -21.68 -18.96
C LEU A 261 0.64 -21.59 -19.69
N SER A 262 0.67 -22.01 -20.96
CA SER A 262 1.79 -21.79 -21.86
C SER A 262 1.70 -20.40 -22.52
N GLU A 263 2.51 -19.45 -22.04
CA GLU A 263 2.77 -18.20 -22.76
C GLU A 263 3.64 -18.50 -24.00
N GLU A 264 3.03 -18.72 -25.17
CA GLU A 264 3.74 -18.74 -26.45
C GLU A 264 3.52 -17.43 -27.22
N GLU A 265 4.62 -16.74 -27.54
CA GLU A 265 4.64 -15.53 -28.36
C GLU A 265 4.27 -15.87 -29.82
N LEU A 266 3.18 -15.31 -30.35
CA LEU A 266 2.84 -15.41 -31.77
C LEU A 266 2.87 -14.02 -32.44
N ASP A 267 3.60 -13.94 -33.56
CA ASP A 267 3.84 -12.71 -34.34
C ASP A 267 2.57 -12.21 -35.06
N ASP A 268 2.36 -10.89 -35.06
CA ASP A 268 1.41 -10.20 -35.95
C ASP A 268 1.69 -10.50 -37.43
N LYS A 269 0.69 -11.01 -38.16
CA LYS A 269 0.55 -10.73 -39.61
C LYS A 269 -0.82 -11.03 -40.22
N HIS A 270 -1.34 -9.99 -40.87
CA HIS A 270 -2.33 -9.98 -41.95
C HIS A 270 -3.76 -10.36 -41.56
N GLY A 271 -4.68 -9.40 -41.73
CA GLY A 271 -6.10 -9.60 -41.53
C GLY A 271 -6.88 -9.70 -42.85
N ALA A 272 -7.93 -10.51 -42.84
CA ALA A 272 -9.06 -10.41 -43.75
C ALA A 272 -10.34 -10.39 -42.89
N LYS A 273 -11.32 -9.54 -43.22
CA LYS A 273 -12.58 -9.48 -42.48
C LYS A 273 -13.57 -10.52 -43.00
N PHE A 274 -14.04 -11.40 -42.13
CA PHE A 274 -15.33 -12.09 -42.28
C PHE A 274 -16.10 -12.00 -40.96
N PRO A 275 -17.39 -11.59 -40.97
CA PRO A 275 -18.24 -11.65 -39.79
C PRO A 275 -18.90 -13.03 -39.71
N GLY A 276 -18.55 -13.79 -38.67
CA GLY A 276 -19.21 -15.04 -38.30
C GLY A 276 -18.99 -15.26 -36.81
N ASP A 277 -20.06 -15.62 -36.09
CA ASP A 277 -19.99 -15.79 -34.64
C ASP A 277 -19.16 -17.03 -34.28
N CYS A 278 -17.97 -16.76 -33.75
CA CYS A 278 -17.14 -17.73 -33.05
C CYS A 278 -16.95 -17.19 -31.62
N PRO A 279 -17.26 -17.97 -30.56
CA PRO A 279 -17.14 -17.49 -29.19
C PRO A 279 -15.66 -17.21 -28.89
N LYS A 280 -15.30 -15.93 -28.82
CA LYS A 280 -13.98 -15.48 -28.41
C LYS A 280 -13.72 -16.03 -27.01
N GLU A 281 -12.63 -16.79 -26.84
CA GLU A 281 -12.28 -17.40 -25.56
C GLU A 281 -12.33 -16.34 -24.45
N SER A 282 -13.13 -16.59 -23.40
CA SER A 282 -13.40 -15.55 -22.41
C SER A 282 -12.11 -15.10 -21.74
N GLY A 283 -11.87 -13.78 -21.78
CA GLY A 283 -10.66 -13.18 -21.25
C GLY A 283 -10.57 -13.39 -19.73
N TYR A 284 -9.39 -13.24 -19.15
CA TYR A 284 -9.23 -13.39 -17.70
C TYR A 284 -10.21 -12.50 -16.89
N PHE A 285 -10.49 -11.29 -17.37
CA PHE A 285 -11.49 -10.40 -16.78
C PHE A 285 -12.93 -10.90 -16.92
N ASP A 286 -13.25 -11.64 -17.97
CA ASP A 286 -14.59 -12.16 -18.22
C ASP A 286 -14.83 -13.43 -17.41
N LYS A 287 -13.85 -14.33 -17.35
CA LYS A 287 -13.81 -15.47 -16.42
C LYS A 287 -13.96 -15.05 -14.95
N LEU A 288 -13.39 -13.90 -14.57
CA LEU A 288 -13.57 -13.34 -13.23
C LEU A 288 -15.00 -12.77 -13.00
N LYS A 289 -15.65 -12.21 -14.02
CA LYS A 289 -17.07 -11.80 -13.94
C LYS A 289 -17.98 -13.02 -13.86
N GLU A 290 -17.72 -14.03 -14.69
CA GLU A 290 -18.41 -15.33 -14.71
C GLU A 290 -18.32 -15.97 -13.32
N GLU A 291 -17.14 -16.01 -12.68
CA GLU A 291 -16.99 -16.54 -11.33
C GLU A 291 -17.79 -15.73 -10.28
N ILE A 292 -17.77 -14.39 -10.34
CA ILE A 292 -18.51 -13.52 -9.42
C ILE A 292 -20.03 -13.69 -9.58
N GLU A 293 -20.51 -13.76 -10.82
CA GLU A 293 -21.93 -13.93 -11.12
C GLU A 293 -22.41 -15.35 -10.79
N ASN A 294 -21.61 -16.39 -11.07
CA ASN A 294 -21.89 -17.77 -10.67
C ASN A 294 -22.00 -17.90 -9.15
N ARG A 295 -21.06 -17.31 -8.38
CA ARG A 295 -21.15 -17.25 -6.91
C ARG A 295 -22.42 -16.53 -6.44
N LYS A 296 -22.79 -15.43 -7.10
CA LYS A 296 -24.04 -14.69 -6.82
C LYS A 296 -25.29 -15.52 -7.15
N GLN A 297 -25.30 -16.29 -8.23
CA GLN A 297 -26.39 -17.20 -8.59
C GLN A 297 -26.53 -18.36 -7.60
N ILE A 298 -25.41 -18.96 -7.17
CA ILE A 298 -25.38 -20.00 -6.12
C ILE A 298 -25.99 -19.45 -4.82
N ASN A 299 -25.51 -18.30 -4.34
CA ASN A 299 -26.07 -17.66 -3.14
C ASN A 299 -27.58 -17.37 -3.27
N ILE A 300 -28.05 -16.95 -4.45
CA ILE A 300 -29.48 -16.70 -4.70
C ILE A 300 -30.27 -18.01 -4.68
N ALA A 301 -29.75 -19.10 -5.25
CA ALA A 301 -30.39 -20.42 -5.23
C ALA A 301 -30.47 -20.98 -3.80
N GLU A 302 -29.35 -21.02 -3.07
CA GLU A 302 -29.30 -21.52 -1.68
C GLU A 302 -30.24 -20.74 -0.74
N LEU A 303 -30.42 -19.42 -0.97
CA LEU A 303 -31.37 -18.61 -0.22
C LEU A 303 -32.82 -18.73 -0.70
N ASN A 304 -33.07 -19.24 -1.92
CA ASN A 304 -34.42 -19.50 -2.44
C ASN A 304 -35.04 -20.78 -1.87
N ASP A 305 -34.21 -21.75 -1.46
CA ASP A 305 -34.67 -23.03 -0.88
C ASP A 305 -35.12 -22.93 0.60
N LEU A 306 -35.07 -21.73 1.20
CA LEU A 306 -35.34 -21.48 2.62
C LEU A 306 -36.69 -20.79 2.88
N ASP A 307 -37.36 -21.18 3.98
CA ASP A 307 -38.56 -20.50 4.52
C ASP A 307 -38.31 -18.98 4.66
N GLU A 308 -39.27 -18.14 4.25
CA GLU A 308 -39.12 -16.68 4.18
C GLU A 308 -38.61 -16.05 5.49
N ALA A 309 -39.09 -16.54 6.63
CA ALA A 309 -38.68 -16.07 7.96
C ALA A 309 -37.20 -16.37 8.24
N THR A 310 -36.74 -17.60 7.98
CA THR A 310 -35.34 -17.98 8.18
C THR A 310 -34.42 -17.32 7.17
N ARG A 311 -34.93 -17.05 5.96
CA ARG A 311 -34.22 -16.25 4.96
C ARG A 311 -34.01 -14.81 5.43
N LEU A 312 -35.01 -14.18 6.05
CA LEU A 312 -34.89 -12.83 6.60
C LEU A 312 -33.86 -12.77 7.74
N GLU A 313 -33.77 -13.80 8.57
CA GLU A 313 -32.75 -13.91 9.64
C GLU A 313 -31.31 -14.06 9.10
N ILE A 314 -31.13 -14.61 7.89
CA ILE A 314 -29.81 -14.90 7.29
C ILE A 314 -29.38 -13.83 6.25
N GLU A 315 -30.25 -13.48 5.30
CA GLU A 315 -30.01 -12.50 4.24
C GLU A 315 -30.23 -11.06 4.74
N GLY A 316 -31.08 -10.87 5.76
CA GLY A 316 -31.60 -9.56 6.13
C GLY A 316 -32.67 -9.07 5.15
N PHE A 317 -32.89 -7.75 5.11
CA PHE A 317 -33.80 -7.12 4.15
C PHE A 317 -33.10 -6.87 2.81
N ARG A 318 -33.71 -7.34 1.71
CA ARG A 318 -33.13 -7.14 0.37
C ARG A 318 -33.20 -5.68 -0.10
N THR A 319 -32.31 -5.35 -1.02
CA THR A 319 -32.32 -4.06 -1.72
C THR A 319 -33.64 -3.84 -2.48
N GLY A 320 -34.22 -2.65 -2.34
CA GLY A 320 -35.51 -2.28 -2.96
C GLY A 320 -36.75 -2.54 -2.09
N THR A 321 -36.64 -3.26 -0.96
CA THR A 321 -37.75 -3.41 -0.01
C THR A 321 -38.08 -2.08 0.67
N TYR A 322 -39.36 -1.71 0.73
CA TYR A 322 -39.82 -0.56 1.52
C TYR A 322 -39.89 -0.93 3.01
N LEU A 323 -39.21 -0.16 3.87
CA LEU A 323 -39.07 -0.43 5.29
C LEU A 323 -39.52 0.76 6.14
N ARG A 324 -40.25 0.49 7.23
CA ARG A 324 -40.46 1.43 8.33
C ARG A 324 -39.37 1.19 9.38
N LEU A 325 -38.54 2.21 9.63
CA LEU A 325 -37.53 2.18 10.68
C LEU A 325 -38.02 2.98 11.88
N GLU A 326 -37.95 2.39 13.07
CA GLU A 326 -38.13 3.09 14.35
C GLU A 326 -36.75 3.29 15.00
N ILE A 327 -36.48 4.50 15.48
CA ILE A 327 -35.18 4.89 16.04
C ILE A 327 -35.46 5.59 17.37
N HIS A 328 -34.96 5.00 18.46
CA HIS A 328 -35.05 5.59 19.80
C HIS A 328 -33.92 6.61 20.04
N ASP A 329 -34.03 7.42 21.09
CA ASP A 329 -33.05 8.43 21.52
C ASP A 329 -32.63 9.46 20.45
N VAL A 330 -33.54 9.77 19.52
CA VAL A 330 -33.36 10.86 18.54
C VAL A 330 -33.40 12.23 19.24
N PRO A 331 -32.39 13.11 19.04
CA PRO A 331 -32.39 14.45 19.63
C PRO A 331 -33.58 15.31 19.16
N PHE A 332 -34.26 15.99 20.08
CA PHE A 332 -35.47 16.77 19.79
C PHE A 332 -35.20 17.90 18.77
N GLU A 333 -33.99 18.46 18.77
CA GLU A 333 -33.57 19.51 17.84
C GLU A 333 -33.64 19.04 16.38
N MET A 334 -33.51 17.74 16.12
CA MET A 334 -33.64 17.17 14.77
C MET A 334 -35.07 17.16 14.27
N VAL A 335 -36.05 17.07 15.19
CA VAL A 335 -37.48 17.08 14.89
C VAL A 335 -37.98 18.51 14.75
N GLU A 336 -37.57 19.40 15.67
CA GLU A 336 -37.88 20.83 15.63
C GLU A 336 -37.33 21.52 14.37
N ASN A 337 -36.11 21.18 13.96
CA ASN A 337 -35.43 21.77 12.81
C ASN A 337 -35.50 20.87 11.55
N PHE A 338 -36.48 19.97 11.48
CA PHE A 338 -36.66 19.08 10.33
C PHE A 338 -37.11 19.86 9.10
N ASP A 339 -36.32 19.79 8.02
CA ASP A 339 -36.63 20.42 6.74
C ASP A 339 -36.75 19.33 5.65
N PRO A 340 -37.93 19.16 4.99
CA PRO A 340 -38.16 18.10 4.01
C PRO A 340 -37.32 18.27 2.73
N CYS A 341 -36.77 19.45 2.47
CA CYS A 341 -35.83 19.69 1.38
C CYS A 341 -34.37 19.37 1.78
N GLN A 342 -34.12 18.76 2.95
CA GLN A 342 -32.83 18.16 3.32
C GLN A 342 -32.99 16.63 3.45
N PRO A 343 -32.42 15.83 2.51
CA PRO A 343 -32.59 14.38 2.57
C PRO A 343 -31.90 13.78 3.80
N VAL A 344 -32.63 12.93 4.51
CA VAL A 344 -32.08 12.06 5.55
C VAL A 344 -31.50 10.81 4.88
N LEU A 345 -30.24 10.50 5.19
CA LEU A 345 -29.52 9.36 4.64
C LEU A 345 -29.12 8.43 5.78
N VAL A 346 -29.73 7.26 5.84
CA VAL A 346 -29.38 6.18 6.76
C VAL A 346 -28.40 5.24 6.07
N GLY A 347 -27.35 4.82 6.77
CA GLY A 347 -26.33 3.92 6.23
C GLY A 347 -25.79 3.00 7.33
N GLY A 348 -25.65 1.71 7.00
CA GLY A 348 -25.03 0.73 7.90
C GLY A 348 -23.57 1.07 8.16
N ILE A 349 -23.13 0.88 9.41
CA ILE A 349 -21.76 1.10 9.87
C ILE A 349 -21.14 -0.27 10.15
N GLY A 350 -19.93 -0.52 9.64
CA GLY A 350 -19.23 -1.77 9.91
C GLY A 350 -18.67 -1.83 11.34
N LEU A 351 -18.57 -3.03 11.94
CA LEU A 351 -18.00 -3.22 13.29
C LEU A 351 -16.57 -2.63 13.44
N GLY A 352 -15.77 -2.68 12.37
CA GLY A 352 -14.45 -2.05 12.32
C GLY A 352 -14.47 -0.51 12.27
N GLU A 353 -15.57 0.08 11.82
CA GLU A 353 -15.76 1.53 11.69
C GLU A 353 -16.36 2.18 12.94
N GLU A 354 -17.06 1.42 13.78
CA GLU A 354 -17.60 1.92 15.07
C GLU A 354 -16.49 2.49 15.96
N ASN A 355 -15.34 1.80 15.98
CA ASN A 355 -14.17 2.16 16.74
C ASN A 355 -13.58 3.54 16.36
N VAL A 356 -13.01 4.23 17.35
CA VAL A 356 -12.31 5.53 17.18
C VAL A 356 -10.80 5.32 17.36
N GLY A 357 -9.99 5.86 16.45
CA GLY A 357 -8.54 5.69 16.53
C GLY A 357 -7.75 6.68 15.68
N TYR A 358 -6.45 6.43 15.54
CA TYR A 358 -5.61 7.19 14.61
C TYR A 358 -5.74 6.63 13.19
N MET A 359 -5.89 7.49 12.19
CA MET A 359 -5.85 7.12 10.78
C MET A 359 -4.70 7.78 10.04
N GLN A 360 -4.12 7.03 9.11
CA GLN A 360 -3.11 7.47 8.17
C GLN A 360 -3.73 7.61 6.78
N ALA A 361 -3.87 8.85 6.29
CA ALA A 361 -4.42 9.11 4.96
C ALA A 361 -3.38 9.76 4.02
N ARG A 362 -3.44 9.40 2.73
CA ARG A 362 -2.61 9.99 1.66
C ARG A 362 -3.29 11.24 1.08
N LEU A 363 -3.07 12.39 1.71
CA LEU A 363 -3.74 13.65 1.40
C LEU A 363 -2.99 14.51 0.36
N LYS A 364 -3.72 15.15 -0.54
CA LYS A 364 -3.23 16.11 -1.55
C LYS A 364 -4.16 17.33 -1.59
N ARG A 365 -3.59 18.55 -1.53
CA ARG A 365 -4.34 19.80 -1.71
C ARG A 365 -5.07 19.79 -3.06
N HIS A 366 -6.33 20.22 -3.09
CA HIS A 366 -7.09 20.25 -4.33
C HIS A 366 -6.52 21.29 -5.31
N ARG A 367 -6.50 20.97 -6.62
CA ARG A 367 -5.87 21.80 -7.67
C ARG A 367 -6.34 23.25 -7.65
N TRP A 368 -7.66 23.45 -7.51
CA TRP A 368 -8.31 24.77 -7.52
C TRP A 368 -8.36 25.48 -6.16
N HIS A 369 -7.99 24.82 -5.05
CA HIS A 369 -8.04 25.43 -3.73
C HIS A 369 -6.81 26.32 -3.49
N LYS A 370 -7.01 27.64 -3.38
CA LYS A 370 -5.94 28.66 -3.45
C LYS A 370 -4.94 28.68 -2.28
N LYS A 371 -5.25 28.10 -1.12
CA LYS A 371 -4.39 28.14 0.09
C LYS A 371 -3.69 26.80 0.35
N VAL A 372 -2.53 26.82 1.02
CA VAL A 372 -1.92 25.60 1.58
C VAL A 372 -2.51 25.31 2.96
N LEU A 373 -2.78 24.03 3.24
CA LEU A 373 -3.22 23.58 4.56
C LEU A 373 -2.04 23.59 5.54
N LYS A 374 -2.28 23.99 6.79
CA LYS A 374 -1.27 24.07 7.86
C LYS A 374 -1.46 22.93 8.86
N THR A 375 -0.36 22.40 9.41
CA THR A 375 -0.46 21.39 10.47
C THR A 375 -1.05 21.95 11.76
N ARG A 376 -1.89 21.12 12.41
CA ARG A 376 -2.70 21.48 13.59
C ARG A 376 -3.58 22.72 13.39
N ASP A 377 -4.05 22.98 12.17
CA ASP A 377 -5.28 23.76 11.95
C ASP A 377 -6.43 22.79 11.67
N PRO A 378 -7.66 23.08 12.12
CA PRO A 378 -8.79 22.18 11.93
C PRO A 378 -9.21 22.10 10.46
N ILE A 379 -9.64 20.90 10.04
CA ILE A 379 -10.35 20.64 8.79
C ILE A 379 -11.59 19.80 9.08
N ILE A 380 -12.60 19.92 8.24
CA ILE A 380 -13.80 19.09 8.26
C ILE A 380 -13.62 18.03 7.19
N VAL A 381 -13.87 16.77 7.55
CA VAL A 381 -13.51 15.60 6.76
C VAL A 381 -14.75 14.73 6.57
N SER A 382 -15.00 14.32 5.34
CA SER A 382 -16.02 13.33 4.98
C SER A 382 -15.32 12.00 4.68
N ILE A 383 -15.67 10.97 5.45
CA ILE A 383 -15.14 9.60 5.37
C ILE A 383 -16.33 8.65 5.49
N GLY A 384 -16.63 7.92 4.41
CA GLY A 384 -17.88 7.15 4.32
C GLY A 384 -19.09 8.03 4.64
N TRP A 385 -20.00 7.53 5.47
CA TRP A 385 -21.18 8.25 5.98
C TRP A 385 -20.84 9.44 6.91
N ARG A 386 -19.67 9.42 7.55
CA ARG A 386 -19.37 10.33 8.66
C ARG A 386 -18.70 11.63 8.19
N ARG A 387 -19.26 12.74 8.65
CA ARG A 387 -18.72 14.10 8.49
C ARG A 387 -18.31 14.63 9.87
N TYR A 388 -17.06 15.02 10.05
CA TYR A 388 -16.57 15.54 11.33
C TYR A 388 -15.37 16.48 11.18
N GLN A 389 -15.16 17.37 12.14
CA GLN A 389 -13.98 18.22 12.22
C GLN A 389 -12.86 17.50 12.99
N THR A 390 -11.62 17.56 12.51
CA THR A 390 -10.43 16.98 13.15
C THR A 390 -9.18 17.85 12.91
N VAL A 391 -8.09 17.59 13.63
CA VAL A 391 -6.87 18.43 13.68
C VAL A 391 -5.64 17.65 13.19
N PRO A 392 -5.38 17.61 11.87
CA PRO A 392 -4.36 16.74 11.28
C PRO A 392 -2.91 17.22 11.48
N VAL A 393 -2.02 16.24 11.54
CA VAL A 393 -0.58 16.38 11.46
C VAL A 393 -0.08 15.81 10.13
N TYR A 394 0.27 16.69 9.21
CA TYR A 394 0.89 16.33 7.93
C TYR A 394 2.36 15.91 8.12
N ALA A 395 2.75 14.84 7.44
CA ALA A 395 4.09 14.30 7.40
C ALA A 395 4.47 13.89 5.97
N ILE A 396 5.75 13.62 5.76
CA ILE A 396 6.26 12.95 4.57
C ILE A 396 7.30 11.93 5.00
N GLU A 397 7.37 10.80 4.31
CA GLU A 397 8.44 9.85 4.50
C GLU A 397 9.78 10.42 3.97
N ASP A 398 10.78 10.56 4.84
CA ASP A 398 12.17 10.72 4.41
C ASP A 398 12.74 9.34 3.98
N GLN A 399 13.71 9.32 3.05
CA GLN A 399 14.46 8.14 2.52
C GLN A 399 15.04 7.15 3.56
N ASN A 400 14.85 7.40 4.85
CA ASN A 400 15.27 6.58 5.98
C ASN A 400 14.09 5.83 6.64
N GLY A 401 12.92 5.74 6.00
CA GLY A 401 11.71 5.14 6.58
C GLY A 401 11.16 5.94 7.76
N ARG A 402 11.14 7.28 7.65
CA ARG A 402 10.78 8.18 8.79
C ARG A 402 9.73 9.20 8.42
N HIS A 403 8.59 9.17 9.11
CA HIS A 403 7.50 10.12 8.95
C HIS A 403 7.88 11.49 9.53
N ARG A 404 8.50 12.34 8.69
CA ARG A 404 8.92 13.69 9.08
C ARG A 404 7.74 14.66 9.03
N MET A 405 7.41 15.25 10.17
CA MET A 405 6.40 16.31 10.28
C MET A 405 6.67 17.48 9.31
N LEU A 406 5.62 17.91 8.61
CA LEU A 406 5.59 19.13 7.80
C LEU A 406 4.96 20.30 8.59
N LYS A 407 5.17 21.53 8.11
CA LYS A 407 4.44 22.72 8.62
C LYS A 407 3.17 23.00 7.83
N TYR A 408 3.22 22.70 6.53
CA TYR A 408 2.14 22.90 5.56
C TYR A 408 2.11 21.71 4.60
N THR A 409 0.97 21.45 3.97
CA THR A 409 0.90 20.53 2.81
C THR A 409 1.76 21.05 1.66
N PRO A 410 2.47 20.19 0.93
CA PRO A 410 3.10 20.58 -0.33
C PRO A 410 2.02 20.95 -1.37
N GLU A 411 2.35 21.83 -2.31
CA GLU A 411 1.32 22.44 -3.18
C GLU A 411 0.73 21.46 -4.19
N HIS A 412 1.53 20.58 -4.80
CA HIS A 412 1.10 19.70 -5.89
C HIS A 412 1.40 18.20 -5.67
N MET A 413 1.93 17.86 -4.48
CA MET A 413 2.37 16.51 -4.12
C MET A 413 1.43 15.91 -3.06
N HIS A 414 1.40 14.58 -2.93
CA HIS A 414 0.74 13.92 -1.80
C HIS A 414 1.61 14.03 -0.53
N CYS A 415 0.98 14.02 0.63
CA CYS A 415 1.61 13.89 1.94
C CYS A 415 0.80 12.93 2.81
N LEU A 416 1.42 12.36 3.84
CA LEU A 416 0.71 11.61 4.86
C LEU A 416 -0.02 12.63 5.77
N ALA A 417 -1.28 12.38 6.09
CA ALA A 417 -2.07 13.11 7.06
C ALA A 417 -2.45 12.14 8.18
N MET A 418 -1.92 12.38 9.38
CA MET A 418 -2.32 11.65 10.59
C MET A 418 -3.34 12.46 11.36
N PHE A 419 -4.48 11.87 11.68
CA PHE A 419 -5.52 12.49 12.51
C PHE A 419 -6.24 11.44 13.35
N TRP A 420 -7.05 11.89 14.32
CA TRP A 420 -7.84 11.03 15.20
C TRP A 420 -9.33 11.22 14.90
N GLY A 421 -10.09 10.12 14.90
CA GLY A 421 -11.51 10.09 14.60
C GLY A 421 -12.05 8.67 14.41
N PRO A 422 -13.36 8.52 14.15
CA PRO A 422 -13.99 7.23 13.84
C PRO A 422 -13.31 6.57 12.63
N LEU A 423 -13.00 5.28 12.76
CA LEU A 423 -12.24 4.52 11.77
C LEU A 423 -13.05 4.23 10.49
N ALA A 424 -12.33 3.90 9.43
CA ALA A 424 -12.85 3.50 8.13
C ALA A 424 -11.86 2.54 7.45
N PRO A 425 -12.31 1.65 6.54
CA PRO A 425 -11.44 0.68 5.89
C PRO A 425 -10.36 1.34 5.00
N PRO A 426 -9.22 0.66 4.77
CA PRO A 426 -8.18 1.13 3.87
C PRO A 426 -8.73 1.31 2.45
N ASN A 427 -8.09 2.19 1.68
CA ASN A 427 -8.48 2.65 0.36
C ASN A 427 -9.81 3.44 0.27
N THR A 428 -10.51 3.68 1.38
CA THR A 428 -11.67 4.59 1.43
C THR A 428 -11.29 5.99 0.96
N GLY A 429 -12.10 6.56 0.06
CA GLY A 429 -11.96 7.93 -0.44
C GLY A 429 -12.35 8.98 0.61
N VAL A 430 -11.62 10.09 0.66
CA VAL A 430 -11.76 11.10 1.72
C VAL A 430 -11.76 12.52 1.12
N VAL A 431 -12.74 13.33 1.51
CA VAL A 431 -12.85 14.74 1.08
C VAL A 431 -12.68 15.66 2.29
N ALA A 432 -11.76 16.62 2.19
CA ALA A 432 -11.49 17.62 3.22
C ALA A 432 -11.97 19.01 2.81
N ILE A 433 -12.72 19.67 3.69
CA ILE A 433 -13.35 20.99 3.55
C ILE A 433 -12.87 21.87 4.71
N HIS A 434 -12.71 23.18 4.48
CA HIS A 434 -12.22 24.11 5.51
C HIS A 434 -13.37 24.80 6.27
N ASN A 435 -14.44 25.16 5.57
CA ASN A 435 -15.59 25.91 6.12
C ASN A 435 -16.83 25.59 5.26
N LEU A 436 -18.01 25.51 5.88
CA LEU A 436 -19.29 25.22 5.22
C LEU A 436 -20.05 26.49 4.77
N SER A 437 -19.67 27.67 5.28
CA SER A 437 -20.37 28.95 5.03
C SER A 437 -20.62 29.19 3.55
N ASN A 438 -21.87 29.47 3.17
CA ASN A 438 -22.24 29.66 1.76
C ASN A 438 -21.57 30.90 1.13
N ASN A 439 -21.24 31.91 1.95
CA ASN A 439 -20.75 33.24 1.59
C ASN A 439 -19.30 33.29 1.06
N GLN A 440 -18.78 32.20 0.48
CA GLN A 440 -17.43 32.13 -0.07
C GLN A 440 -17.43 31.92 -1.59
N ALA A 441 -17.01 32.94 -2.34
CA ALA A 441 -16.72 32.88 -3.78
C ALA A 441 -15.41 32.12 -4.11
N SER A 442 -15.03 31.14 -3.29
CA SER A 442 -13.80 30.35 -3.46
C SER A 442 -14.06 28.86 -3.26
N PHE A 443 -13.41 28.04 -4.09
CA PHE A 443 -13.58 26.60 -4.13
C PHE A 443 -13.40 25.93 -2.74
N ARG A 444 -14.48 25.33 -2.23
CA ARG A 444 -14.64 24.90 -0.82
C ARG A 444 -13.90 23.60 -0.49
N ILE A 445 -13.91 22.63 -1.41
CA ILE A 445 -13.14 21.39 -1.25
C ILE A 445 -11.65 21.75 -1.26
N THR A 446 -10.99 21.42 -0.16
CA THR A 446 -9.68 21.96 0.21
C THR A 446 -8.56 20.95 -0.08
N ALA A 447 -8.84 19.68 0.16
CA ALA A 447 -7.97 18.57 -0.21
C ALA A 447 -8.78 17.29 -0.50
N THR A 448 -8.21 16.39 -1.28
CA THR A 448 -8.67 15.00 -1.41
C THR A 448 -7.63 14.09 -0.77
N ALA A 449 -8.09 12.97 -0.21
CA ALA A 449 -7.23 11.97 0.40
C ALA A 449 -7.81 10.56 0.20
N VAL A 450 -7.02 9.56 0.55
CA VAL A 450 -7.41 8.15 0.59
C VAL A 450 -6.87 7.58 1.91
N VAL A 451 -7.68 6.82 2.66
CA VAL A 451 -7.21 6.11 3.86
C VAL A 451 -6.20 5.06 3.43
N LEU A 452 -5.02 5.02 4.05
CA LEU A 452 -4.03 3.96 3.85
C LEU A 452 -4.14 2.88 4.92
N GLU A 453 -4.27 3.31 6.19
CA GLU A 453 -4.03 2.46 7.35
C GLU A 453 -4.72 3.04 8.59
N PHE A 454 -5.19 2.20 9.51
CA PHE A 454 -5.84 2.61 10.76
C PHE A 454 -5.16 1.99 12.00
N ASN A 455 -5.29 2.66 13.13
CA ASN A 455 -4.77 2.27 14.45
C ASN A 455 -3.24 2.13 14.58
N HIS A 456 -2.46 2.52 13.56
CA HIS A 456 -1.00 2.50 13.65
C HIS A 456 -0.51 3.71 14.48
N ALA A 457 0.25 3.43 15.54
CA ALA A 457 0.95 4.41 16.37
C ALA A 457 2.15 5.04 15.62
N SER A 458 1.88 5.64 14.45
CA SER A 458 2.91 6.05 13.50
C SER A 458 3.75 7.19 14.09
N ARG A 459 5.05 6.95 14.22
CA ARG A 459 5.95 7.78 15.03
C ARG A 459 6.39 9.02 14.27
N ILE A 460 5.50 9.99 14.15
CA ILE A 460 5.77 11.28 13.51
C ILE A 460 6.93 11.97 14.24
N VAL A 461 7.97 12.33 13.49
CA VAL A 461 9.15 13.02 14.02
C VAL A 461 9.31 14.42 13.44
N LYS A 462 9.47 15.40 14.33
CA LYS A 462 9.82 16.77 13.98
C LYS A 462 11.33 16.96 14.10
N LYS A 463 11.92 17.49 13.03
CA LYS A 463 13.35 17.76 12.92
C LYS A 463 13.72 18.97 13.78
N LEU A 464 14.56 18.76 14.78
CA LEU A 464 15.09 19.81 15.65
C LEU A 464 16.57 20.06 15.29
N LYS A 465 17.01 21.31 15.38
CA LYS A 465 18.42 21.66 15.26
C LYS A 465 18.86 22.35 16.55
N LEU A 466 19.76 21.71 17.30
CA LEU A 466 20.57 22.45 18.29
C LEU A 466 21.63 23.20 17.49
N VAL A 467 21.80 24.49 17.77
CA VAL A 467 22.66 25.41 17.01
C VAL A 467 23.67 26.01 17.98
N GLY A 468 24.92 26.13 17.57
CA GLY A 468 25.96 26.76 18.37
C GLY A 468 27.10 27.33 17.56
N HIS A 469 27.93 28.11 18.24
CA HIS A 469 28.94 28.95 17.62
C HIS A 469 30.35 28.59 18.11
N PRO A 470 31.37 28.58 17.23
CA PRO A 470 32.74 28.30 17.63
C PRO A 470 33.31 29.44 18.48
N CYS A 471 33.74 29.12 19.70
CA CYS A 471 34.43 30.04 20.60
C CYS A 471 35.95 30.05 20.36
N LYS A 472 36.53 28.90 20.02
CA LYS A 472 37.98 28.72 19.82
C LYS A 472 38.24 27.58 18.83
N ILE A 473 39.17 27.77 17.90
CA ILE A 473 39.39 26.84 16.77
C ILE A 473 40.89 26.53 16.62
N PHE A 474 41.22 25.24 16.61
CA PHE A 474 42.59 24.73 16.48
C PHE A 474 42.88 24.30 15.02
N LYS A 475 43.34 23.06 14.81
CA LYS A 475 43.46 22.43 13.47
C LYS A 475 42.16 21.70 13.11
N LYS A 476 41.85 20.61 13.82
CA LYS A 476 40.63 19.80 13.63
C LYS A 476 39.68 19.81 14.84
N THR A 477 40.09 20.40 15.96
CA THR A 477 39.23 20.61 17.14
C THR A 477 38.72 22.05 17.21
N ALA A 478 37.52 22.22 17.76
CA ALA A 478 37.01 23.52 18.18
C ALA A 478 36.14 23.38 19.44
N PHE A 479 36.11 24.43 20.27
CA PHE A 479 35.16 24.55 21.37
C PHE A 479 33.93 25.32 20.86
N ILE A 480 32.75 24.73 21.03
CA ILE A 480 31.46 25.26 20.58
C ILE A 480 30.67 25.70 21.81
N LYS A 481 30.18 26.94 21.77
CA LYS A 481 29.31 27.54 22.80
C LYS A 481 27.88 27.69 22.29
N ASP A 482 26.97 27.99 23.19
CA ASP A 482 25.54 28.28 22.95
C ASP A 482 24.73 27.10 22.35
N MET A 483 25.30 25.89 22.24
CA MET A 483 24.62 24.68 21.74
C MET A 483 23.89 23.88 22.83
N PHE A 484 24.39 24.00 24.07
CA PHE A 484 23.92 23.31 25.27
C PHE A 484 24.00 24.30 26.43
N THR A 485 23.17 24.08 27.45
CA THR A 485 23.07 24.88 28.67
C THR A 485 23.92 24.31 29.79
N SER A 486 24.07 22.98 29.86
CA SER A 486 24.78 22.27 30.92
C SER A 486 25.75 21.21 30.39
N ASP A 487 26.82 20.96 31.15
CA ASP A 487 27.76 19.87 30.90
C ASP A 487 27.09 18.48 30.95
N LEU A 488 25.97 18.33 31.67
CA LEU A 488 25.16 17.10 31.70
C LEU A 488 24.47 16.83 30.36
N GLU A 489 24.02 17.87 29.65
CA GLU A 489 23.47 17.72 28.29
C GLU A 489 24.59 17.30 27.33
N ILE A 490 25.79 17.87 27.47
CA ILE A 490 26.95 17.48 26.64
C ILE A 490 27.32 16.02 26.88
N ALA A 491 27.25 15.52 28.12
CA ALA A 491 27.46 14.10 28.41
C ALA A 491 26.40 13.21 27.71
N ARG A 492 25.11 13.61 27.75
CA ARG A 492 24.02 12.92 27.03
C ARG A 492 24.19 12.93 25.51
N PHE A 493 24.92 13.91 24.97
CA PHE A 493 25.24 14.02 23.54
C PHE A 493 26.73 13.75 23.22
N GLU A 494 27.49 13.10 24.11
CA GLU A 494 28.86 12.64 23.79
C GLU A 494 28.81 11.66 22.60
N GLY A 495 29.73 11.82 21.66
CA GLY A 495 29.76 11.04 20.43
C GLY A 495 28.74 11.47 19.35
N ALA A 496 27.85 12.42 19.62
CA ALA A 496 26.83 12.83 18.66
C ALA A 496 27.40 13.53 17.41
N ALA A 497 26.81 13.27 16.25
CA ALA A 497 27.26 13.81 14.97
C ALA A 497 26.77 15.25 14.73
N VAL A 498 27.72 16.18 14.58
CA VAL A 498 27.48 17.59 14.25
C VAL A 498 27.90 17.89 12.80
N ARG A 499 27.33 18.95 12.22
CA ARG A 499 27.78 19.50 10.92
C ARG A 499 27.83 21.02 10.98
N THR A 500 28.70 21.61 10.18
CA THR A 500 28.69 23.06 9.93
C THR A 500 27.77 23.43 8.77
N VAL A 501 27.36 24.70 8.69
CA VAL A 501 26.71 25.26 7.48
C VAL A 501 27.64 25.18 6.25
N SER A 502 28.96 25.23 6.44
CA SER A 502 29.96 24.97 5.39
C SER A 502 30.09 23.48 4.99
N GLY A 503 29.27 22.58 5.54
CA GLY A 503 29.19 21.16 5.15
C GLY A 503 30.14 20.21 5.89
N ILE A 504 31.20 20.72 6.50
CA ILE A 504 32.20 19.96 7.27
C ILE A 504 31.49 19.15 8.38
N ARG A 505 31.72 17.83 8.43
CA ARG A 505 31.19 16.93 9.46
C ARG A 505 32.09 16.94 10.70
N GLY A 506 31.51 16.58 11.83
CA GLY A 506 32.23 16.43 13.09
C GLY A 506 31.45 15.63 14.13
N GLN A 507 32.04 15.52 15.31
CA GLN A 507 31.53 14.78 16.44
C GLN A 507 31.73 15.58 17.73
N VAL A 508 30.72 15.59 18.60
CA VAL A 508 30.88 16.00 20.01
C VAL A 508 31.82 15.02 20.69
N LYS A 509 32.83 15.52 21.40
CA LYS A 509 33.67 14.71 22.29
C LYS A 509 33.21 14.89 23.74
N LYS A 510 33.69 15.91 24.45
CA LYS A 510 33.39 16.10 25.88
C LYS A 510 33.04 17.54 26.21
N ALA A 511 32.36 17.75 27.34
CA ALA A 511 32.29 19.07 27.97
C ALA A 511 33.70 19.61 28.25
N THR A 512 33.88 20.93 28.26
CA THR A 512 35.18 21.55 28.53
C THR A 512 34.99 22.90 29.22
N LYS A 513 35.38 22.95 30.50
CA LYS A 513 35.32 24.14 31.35
C LYS A 513 36.47 25.12 31.02
N GLU A 514 36.54 25.60 29.77
CA GLU A 514 37.50 26.63 29.35
C GLU A 514 36.90 28.04 29.49
N ALA A 515 37.65 28.97 30.09
CA ALA A 515 37.26 30.37 30.17
C ALA A 515 37.24 31.01 28.76
N ILE A 516 36.28 31.91 28.52
CA ILE A 516 36.14 32.58 27.23
C ILE A 516 37.24 33.64 27.05
N GLY A 517 38.20 33.35 26.17
CA GLY A 517 39.17 34.32 25.67
C GLY A 517 40.41 34.54 26.54
N ASN A 518 41.19 35.56 26.18
CA ASN A 518 42.40 35.97 26.90
C ASN A 518 42.09 36.93 28.07
N GLU A 519 40.85 36.95 28.57
CA GLU A 519 40.50 37.78 29.72
C GLU A 519 41.16 37.21 30.99
N PRO A 520 41.81 38.05 31.82
CA PRO A 520 42.44 37.58 33.05
C PRO A 520 41.39 37.00 34.00
N LYS A 521 41.76 35.95 34.74
CA LYS A 521 40.89 35.28 35.71
C LYS A 521 40.33 36.29 36.73
N LYS A 522 39.09 36.76 36.53
CA LYS A 522 38.31 37.38 37.60
C LYS A 522 38.09 36.31 38.68
N LYS A 523 38.87 36.37 39.76
CA LYS A 523 38.75 35.46 40.92
C LYS A 523 37.30 35.55 41.42
N GLY A 524 36.58 34.43 41.38
CA GLY A 524 35.15 34.36 41.74
C GLY A 524 34.16 34.25 40.55
N GLY A 525 34.61 34.37 39.30
CA GLY A 525 33.74 34.08 38.15
C GLY A 525 33.40 32.59 38.04
N GLN A 526 32.11 32.25 38.05
CA GLN A 526 31.63 30.88 37.81
C GLN A 526 32.10 30.37 36.43
N PRO A 527 32.47 29.07 36.30
CA PRO A 527 32.80 28.50 35.00
C PRO A 527 31.56 28.51 34.10
N LYS A 528 31.73 28.92 32.83
CA LYS A 528 30.64 28.82 31.85
C LYS A 528 30.50 27.38 31.38
N GLU A 529 29.50 26.70 31.91
CA GLU A 529 29.09 25.35 31.51
C GLU A 529 28.46 25.37 30.11
N GLY A 530 28.24 24.19 29.51
CA GLY A 530 27.62 24.09 28.17
C GLY A 530 28.58 24.34 27.00
N ILE A 531 29.90 24.42 27.25
CA ILE A 531 30.93 24.50 26.19
C ILE A 531 31.37 23.09 25.78
N ALA A 532 31.07 22.70 24.54
CA ALA A 532 31.37 21.38 24.00
C ALA A 532 32.65 21.36 23.15
N ARG A 533 33.56 20.43 23.43
CA ARG A 533 34.70 20.13 22.55
C ARG A 533 34.27 19.24 21.40
N CYS A 534 34.32 19.76 20.17
CA CYS A 534 33.99 19.03 18.96
C CYS A 534 35.23 18.78 18.08
N THR A 535 35.28 17.61 17.45
CA THR A 535 36.28 17.24 16.41
C THR A 535 35.63 17.27 15.03
N PHE A 536 36.28 17.89 14.06
CA PHE A 536 35.81 18.07 12.68
C PHE A 536 36.79 17.49 11.66
N GLU A 537 36.32 17.23 10.44
CA GLU A 537 37.16 16.71 9.34
C GLU A 537 38.28 17.68 8.93
N ASP A 538 37.97 18.98 8.88
CA ASP A 538 38.86 20.09 8.50
C ASP A 538 38.56 21.34 9.36
N LYS A 539 39.40 22.38 9.23
CA LYS A 539 39.35 23.60 10.01
C LYS A 539 38.15 24.49 9.66
N ILE A 540 37.19 24.54 10.58
CA ILE A 540 36.06 25.47 10.57
C ILE A 540 36.51 26.95 10.76
N LYS A 541 35.64 27.92 10.50
CA LYS A 541 35.87 29.37 10.72
C LYS A 541 35.09 29.88 11.92
N MET A 542 35.52 31.01 12.49
CA MET A 542 34.76 31.73 13.54
C MET A 542 33.36 32.18 13.06
N SER A 543 33.17 32.32 11.74
CA SER A 543 31.89 32.68 11.12
C SER A 543 31.00 31.47 10.77
N ASP A 544 31.45 30.24 10.99
CA ASP A 544 30.63 29.05 10.71
C ASP A 544 29.65 28.81 11.86
N ILE A 545 28.41 28.46 11.51
CA ILE A 545 27.40 27.98 12.46
C ILE A 545 27.47 26.45 12.49
N VAL A 546 27.57 25.88 13.69
CA VAL A 546 27.55 24.43 13.93
C VAL A 546 26.14 24.01 14.34
N PHE A 547 25.66 22.87 13.87
CA PHE A 547 24.39 22.32 14.31
C PHE A 547 24.39 20.79 14.46
N LEU A 548 23.63 20.32 15.44
CA LEU A 548 23.30 18.92 15.67
C LEU A 548 21.90 18.65 15.09
N ARG A 549 21.73 17.57 14.32
CA ARG A 549 20.42 17.17 13.75
C ARG A 549 19.70 16.22 14.69
N ALA A 550 18.85 16.75 15.56
CA ALA A 550 18.00 15.97 16.45
C ALA A 550 16.62 15.71 15.83
N TRP A 551 15.88 14.78 16.43
CA TRP A 551 14.50 14.45 16.09
C TRP A 551 13.72 14.30 17.39
N THR A 552 12.54 14.91 17.46
CA THR A 552 11.61 14.78 18.59
C THR A 552 10.31 14.18 18.06
N GLN A 553 9.69 13.28 18.83
CA GLN A 553 8.38 12.72 18.49
C GLN A 553 7.32 13.84 18.62
N VAL A 554 6.26 13.78 17.81
CA VAL A 554 5.13 14.72 17.87
C VAL A 554 3.83 13.95 17.87
N GLU A 555 3.07 14.06 18.96
CA GLU A 555 1.74 13.48 19.05
C GLU A 555 0.73 14.17 18.12
N VAL A 556 -0.26 13.37 17.71
CA VAL A 556 -1.47 13.81 16.99
C VAL A 556 -2.52 14.17 18.05
N PRO A 557 -3.16 15.35 17.98
CA PRO A 557 -4.23 15.69 18.92
C PRO A 557 -5.41 14.71 18.82
N GLN A 558 -5.88 14.20 19.96
CA GLN A 558 -7.13 13.47 20.07
C GLN A 558 -8.29 14.46 20.06
N PHE A 559 -8.69 14.88 18.86
CA PHE A 559 -9.86 15.75 18.65
C PHE A 559 -10.62 15.33 17.40
N TYR A 560 -11.87 14.90 17.57
CA TYR A 560 -12.90 14.92 16.54
C TYR A 560 -14.13 15.66 17.09
N ASN A 561 -14.92 16.27 16.20
CA ASN A 561 -16.21 16.89 16.53
C ASN A 561 -17.21 16.59 15.40
N PRO A 562 -18.29 15.82 15.63
CA PRO A 562 -19.23 15.41 14.58
C PRO A 562 -19.98 16.61 13.98
N LEU A 563 -20.27 16.54 12.68
CA LEU A 563 -20.95 17.61 11.95
C LEU A 563 -22.48 17.49 12.09
N THR A 564 -23.00 18.03 13.19
CA THR A 564 -24.43 18.02 13.57
C THR A 564 -25.29 19.05 12.82
N THR A 565 -25.13 19.18 11.49
CA THR A 565 -25.89 20.16 10.68
C THR A 565 -27.41 19.96 10.70
N ALA A 566 -27.89 18.73 10.91
CA ALA A 566 -29.33 18.44 11.03
C ALA A 566 -29.94 18.80 12.40
N LEU A 567 -29.14 19.20 13.39
CA LEU A 567 -29.60 19.65 14.72
C LEU A 567 -29.63 21.19 14.82
N GLN A 568 -29.66 21.89 13.69
CA GLN A 568 -29.51 23.35 13.63
C GLN A 568 -30.45 23.94 12.57
N PRO A 569 -31.10 25.09 12.82
CA PRO A 569 -31.94 25.76 11.85
C PRO A 569 -31.11 26.21 10.64
N ARG A 570 -31.69 26.13 9.43
CA ARG A 570 -30.99 26.40 8.16
C ARG A 570 -30.27 27.76 8.10
N ASP A 571 -30.81 28.78 8.75
CA ASP A 571 -30.22 30.13 8.80
C ASP A 571 -28.87 30.16 9.54
N ARG A 572 -28.61 29.19 10.43
CA ARG A 572 -27.43 29.14 11.28
C ARG A 572 -26.38 28.17 10.72
N THR A 573 -25.35 28.72 10.08
CA THR A 573 -24.18 27.92 9.67
C THR A 573 -23.48 27.27 10.87
N TRP A 574 -23.23 25.96 10.79
CA TRP A 574 -22.52 25.19 11.81
C TRP A 574 -21.15 25.81 12.18
N GLN A 575 -20.89 25.94 13.49
CA GLN A 575 -19.69 26.56 14.03
C GLN A 575 -18.84 25.52 14.78
N GLY A 576 -17.65 25.24 14.25
CA GLY A 576 -16.65 24.40 14.89
C GLY A 576 -15.44 25.18 15.41
N MET A 577 -14.35 24.48 15.69
CA MET A 577 -13.05 25.05 15.99
C MET A 577 -12.61 26.00 14.86
N LYS A 578 -12.38 27.27 15.18
CA LYS A 578 -11.87 28.27 14.23
C LYS A 578 -10.40 28.06 13.92
N THR A 579 -9.96 28.51 12.76
CA THR A 579 -8.57 28.33 12.32
C THR A 579 -7.63 29.35 12.98
N VAL A 580 -6.33 29.05 13.05
CA VAL A 580 -5.32 29.97 13.58
C VAL A 580 -5.21 31.27 12.75
N ALA A 581 -5.70 31.27 11.50
CA ALA A 581 -5.79 32.47 10.66
C ALA A 581 -7.07 33.29 10.90
N GLU A 582 -8.14 32.71 11.45
CA GLU A 582 -9.37 33.42 11.84
C GLU A 582 -9.24 34.00 13.24
N LEU A 583 -8.81 33.18 14.21
CA LEU A 583 -8.54 33.63 15.59
C LEU A 583 -7.58 34.83 15.65
N ARG A 584 -6.55 34.86 14.78
CA ARG A 584 -5.66 36.03 14.67
C ARG A 584 -6.30 37.28 14.10
N ARG A 585 -7.29 37.15 13.20
CA ARG A 585 -8.03 38.29 12.67
C ARG A 585 -9.02 38.82 13.71
N GLU A 586 -9.73 37.93 14.41
CA GLU A 586 -10.66 38.29 15.47
C GLU A 586 -9.97 38.96 16.66
N HIS A 587 -8.81 38.45 17.10
CA HIS A 587 -8.02 39.06 18.17
C HIS A 587 -7.01 40.13 17.69
N ASN A 588 -7.03 40.53 16.41
CA ASN A 588 -6.08 41.49 15.80
C ASN A 588 -4.59 41.18 16.04
N LEU A 589 -4.22 39.90 16.15
CA LEU A 589 -2.87 39.45 16.48
C LEU A 589 -2.00 39.29 15.21
N PRO A 590 -0.84 39.96 15.12
CA PRO A 590 0.04 39.86 13.96
C PRO A 590 0.66 38.46 13.82
N ILE A 591 1.03 38.10 12.58
CA ILE A 591 1.71 36.82 12.30
C ILE A 591 3.15 36.89 12.86
N PRO A 592 3.59 35.92 13.70
CA PRO A 592 4.92 35.91 14.26
C PRO A 592 5.98 35.58 13.19
N VAL A 593 6.78 36.59 12.81
CA VAL A 593 7.86 36.47 11.81
C VAL A 593 9.21 36.77 12.45
N ASN A 594 10.12 35.78 12.45
CA ASN A 594 11.51 35.99 12.85
C ASN A 594 12.31 36.66 11.71
N LYS A 595 12.85 37.85 11.96
CA LYS A 595 13.64 38.68 11.02
C LYS A 595 14.86 37.95 10.44
N ASP A 596 15.45 37.00 11.18
CA ASP A 596 16.62 36.22 10.75
C ASP A 596 16.25 34.98 9.93
N SER A 597 14.97 34.61 9.89
CA SER A 597 14.44 33.54 9.05
C SER A 597 14.02 34.03 7.65
N ILE A 598 14.04 35.35 7.41
CA ILE A 598 13.69 35.95 6.11
C ILE A 598 14.89 35.84 5.18
N TYR A 599 14.72 35.18 4.03
CA TYR A 599 15.75 35.09 2.99
C TYR A 599 16.07 36.47 2.40
N LYS A 600 17.36 36.72 2.18
CA LYS A 600 17.90 37.96 1.60
C LYS A 600 18.89 37.60 0.48
N PRO A 601 19.01 38.40 -0.60
CA PRO A 601 20.03 38.17 -1.62
C PRO A 601 21.44 38.28 -1.01
N ILE A 602 22.37 37.42 -1.42
CA ILE A 602 23.72 37.32 -0.83
C ILE A 602 24.80 37.55 -1.88
N GLU A 603 25.38 38.75 -1.88
CA GLU A 603 26.54 39.07 -2.73
C GLU A 603 27.82 38.43 -2.19
N ARG A 604 28.43 37.54 -2.98
CA ARG A 604 29.65 36.81 -2.59
C ARG A 604 30.90 37.46 -3.20
N LYS A 605 31.62 38.25 -2.39
CA LYS A 605 32.92 38.83 -2.77
C LYS A 605 33.93 37.71 -3.13
N PRO A 606 34.71 37.83 -4.22
CA PRO A 606 35.60 36.77 -4.68
C PRO A 606 36.75 36.53 -3.69
N ARG A 607 36.79 35.33 -3.10
CA ARG A 607 37.82 34.93 -2.12
C ARG A 607 39.18 34.78 -2.78
N LYS A 608 40.07 35.75 -2.55
CA LYS A 608 41.51 35.57 -2.74
C LYS A 608 42.07 34.76 -1.56
N PHE A 609 43.00 33.86 -1.84
CA PHE A 609 43.75 33.12 -0.82
C PHE A 609 45.15 33.72 -0.67
N ASN A 610 45.75 33.53 0.50
CA ASN A 610 47.14 33.93 0.74
C ASN A 610 48.10 33.05 -0.09
N PRO A 611 49.27 33.56 -0.52
CA PRO A 611 50.29 32.73 -1.16
C PRO A 611 50.80 31.64 -0.21
N LEU A 612 51.36 30.57 -0.78
CA LEU A 612 52.02 29.51 -0.02
C LEU A 612 53.29 30.07 0.65
N VAL A 613 53.42 29.88 1.96
CA VAL A 613 54.61 30.24 2.73
C VAL A 613 55.32 28.96 3.15
N ILE A 614 56.52 28.74 2.62
CA ILE A 614 57.34 27.57 2.95
C ILE A 614 58.11 27.84 4.26
N PRO A 615 58.13 26.90 5.23
CA PRO A 615 58.93 27.05 6.44
C PRO A 615 60.43 27.18 6.12
N LYS A 616 61.13 28.12 6.77
CA LYS A 616 62.56 28.39 6.51
C LYS A 616 63.46 27.15 6.66
N SER A 617 63.17 26.27 7.62
CA SER A 617 63.88 25.00 7.82
C SER A 617 63.73 24.07 6.60
N LEU A 618 62.51 23.92 6.08
CA LEU A 618 62.25 23.15 4.87
C LEU A 618 62.90 23.82 3.64
N GLN A 619 62.80 25.13 3.50
CA GLN A 619 63.43 25.89 2.42
C GLN A 619 64.97 25.77 2.42
N ALA A 620 65.59 25.57 3.58
CA ALA A 620 67.03 25.29 3.71
C ALA A 620 67.38 23.87 3.25
N ALA A 621 66.56 22.88 3.63
CA ALA A 621 66.75 21.45 3.32
C ALA A 621 66.32 21.02 1.91
N LEU A 622 65.60 21.87 1.16
CA LEU A 622 65.21 21.57 -0.23
C LEU A 622 66.43 21.42 -1.15
N PRO A 623 66.49 20.36 -2.00
CA PRO A 623 67.49 20.23 -3.06
C PRO A 623 67.56 21.46 -3.96
N PHE A 624 68.77 21.84 -4.40
CA PHE A 624 69.06 23.10 -5.08
C PHE A 624 68.10 23.42 -6.25
N ALA A 625 67.77 22.44 -7.10
CA ALA A 625 66.85 22.60 -8.23
C ALA A 625 65.41 22.97 -7.81
N SER A 626 64.96 22.52 -6.63
CA SER A 626 63.61 22.74 -6.10
C SER A 626 63.49 23.99 -5.20
N LYS A 627 64.61 24.64 -4.88
CA LYS A 627 64.67 25.74 -3.93
C LYS A 627 64.09 27.03 -4.55
N PRO A 628 63.09 27.68 -3.92
CA PRO A 628 62.45 28.86 -4.50
C PRO A 628 63.43 30.03 -4.58
N LYS A 629 63.49 30.68 -5.75
CA LYS A 629 64.43 31.76 -6.08
C LYS A 629 63.86 33.14 -5.68
N ASP A 630 63.39 33.24 -4.44
CA ASP A 630 62.76 34.45 -3.90
C ASP A 630 63.83 35.53 -3.65
N ILE A 631 63.94 36.50 -4.57
CA ILE A 631 64.86 37.63 -4.44
C ILE A 631 64.30 38.61 -3.40
N PRO A 632 64.98 38.87 -2.27
CA PRO A 632 64.50 39.80 -1.26
C PRO A 632 64.54 41.26 -1.77
N SER A 633 63.50 42.03 -1.43
CA SER A 633 63.43 43.45 -1.79
C SER A 633 64.61 44.24 -1.19
N ARG A 634 65.36 44.95 -2.05
CA ARG A 634 66.51 45.76 -1.64
C ARG A 634 66.05 47.05 -0.94
N ARG A 635 66.47 47.25 0.32
CA ARG A 635 66.15 48.45 1.12
C ARG A 635 66.81 49.74 0.60
N LYS A 636 67.95 49.64 -0.10
CA LYS A 636 68.63 50.78 -0.73
C LYS A 636 68.39 50.73 -2.25
N PRO A 637 68.00 51.84 -2.90
CA PRO A 637 67.86 51.90 -4.35
C PRO A 637 69.23 51.75 -5.04
N LEU A 638 69.23 51.16 -6.23
CA LEU A 638 70.41 51.10 -7.11
C LEU A 638 70.83 52.49 -7.59
N LEU A 639 72.10 52.64 -7.99
CA LEU A 639 72.57 53.86 -8.65
C LEU A 639 71.80 54.15 -9.94
N GLU A 640 71.44 53.12 -10.70
CA GLU A 640 70.53 53.18 -11.85
C GLU A 640 69.18 53.82 -11.47
N ASN A 641 68.53 53.33 -10.41
CA ASN A 641 67.26 53.89 -9.90
C ASN A 641 67.40 55.34 -9.42
N ARG A 642 68.60 55.80 -9.04
CA ARG A 642 68.88 57.20 -8.66
C ARG A 642 69.29 58.08 -9.85
N ARG A 643 69.70 57.49 -10.97
CA ARG A 643 70.02 58.14 -12.26
C ARG A 643 68.88 58.07 -13.28
N ALA A 644 67.78 57.39 -12.95
CA ALA A 644 66.64 57.21 -13.82
C ALA A 644 66.01 58.56 -14.22
N VAL A 645 65.86 58.79 -15.52
CA VAL A 645 65.26 60.02 -16.06
C VAL A 645 63.80 60.11 -15.64
N VAL A 646 63.40 61.27 -15.14
CA VAL A 646 62.04 61.54 -14.68
C VAL A 646 61.18 61.93 -15.88
N MET A 647 60.30 61.02 -16.34
CA MET A 647 59.38 61.25 -17.46
C MET A 647 58.64 62.60 -17.36
N GLU A 648 58.40 63.25 -18.50
CA GLU A 648 57.69 64.52 -18.59
C GLU A 648 56.19 64.41 -18.27
N PRO A 649 55.49 65.52 -17.98
CA PRO A 649 54.05 65.52 -17.71
C PRO A 649 53.21 64.95 -18.87
N TYR A 650 53.64 65.10 -20.12
CA TYR A 650 52.98 64.49 -21.29
C TYR A 650 53.26 62.99 -21.38
N GLU A 651 54.54 62.58 -21.29
CA GLU A 651 54.94 61.17 -21.29
C GLU A 651 54.23 60.35 -20.20
N ARG A 652 54.06 60.92 -19.00
CA ARG A 652 53.29 60.28 -17.92
C ARG A 652 51.83 60.04 -18.30
N LYS A 653 51.19 60.95 -19.05
CA LYS A 653 49.81 60.76 -19.57
C LYS A 653 49.78 59.65 -20.62
N VAL A 654 50.76 59.60 -21.53
CA VAL A 654 50.87 58.53 -22.54
C VAL A 654 51.13 57.17 -21.88
N HIS A 655 52.09 57.09 -20.94
CA HIS A 655 52.41 55.87 -20.22
C HIS A 655 51.23 55.34 -19.40
N THR A 656 50.52 56.22 -18.68
CA THR A 656 49.33 55.81 -17.89
C THR A 656 48.18 55.36 -18.79
N LEU A 657 47.95 56.01 -19.94
CA LEU A 657 46.99 55.55 -20.95
C LEU A 657 47.36 54.16 -21.51
N VAL A 658 48.63 53.95 -21.89
CA VAL A 658 49.13 52.64 -22.36
C VAL A 658 48.99 51.56 -21.27
N GLN A 659 49.24 51.91 -20.01
CA GLN A 659 49.04 51.01 -18.86
C GLN A 659 47.55 50.66 -18.66
N GLN A 660 46.64 51.62 -18.77
CA GLN A 660 45.19 51.38 -18.71
C GLN A 660 44.72 50.49 -19.86
N LEU A 661 45.15 50.75 -21.10
CA LEU A 661 44.83 49.92 -22.27
C LEU A 661 45.34 48.48 -22.11
N ARG A 662 46.56 48.29 -21.59
CA ARG A 662 47.11 46.96 -21.25
C ARG A 662 46.27 46.25 -20.16
N LEU A 663 45.85 46.95 -19.12
CA LEU A 663 44.98 46.40 -18.07
C LEU A 663 43.59 46.01 -18.61
N ILE A 664 42.98 46.85 -19.45
CA ILE A 664 41.68 46.57 -20.09
C ILE A 664 41.81 45.37 -21.03
N LYS A 665 42.86 45.29 -21.86
CA LYS A 665 43.14 44.15 -22.74
C LYS A 665 43.28 42.86 -21.94
N ASN A 666 44.09 42.86 -20.87
CA ASN A 666 44.28 41.71 -20.00
C ASN A 666 43.00 41.28 -19.28
N ALA A 667 42.18 42.24 -18.82
CA ALA A 667 40.88 41.95 -18.21
C ALA A 667 39.86 41.37 -19.21
N LYS A 668 39.80 41.90 -20.44
CA LYS A 668 38.97 41.36 -21.53
C LYS A 668 39.41 39.94 -21.89
N ILE A 669 40.71 39.69 -22.08
CA ILE A 669 41.26 38.35 -22.37
C ILE A 669 40.95 37.38 -21.23
N LYS A 670 41.12 37.78 -19.95
CA LYS A 670 40.81 36.92 -18.81
C LYS A 670 39.32 36.59 -18.70
N LYS A 671 38.43 37.57 -18.93
CA LYS A 671 36.97 37.32 -19.01
C LYS A 671 36.62 36.36 -20.16
N ARG A 672 37.25 36.54 -21.33
CA ARG A 672 37.07 35.66 -22.50
C ARG A 672 37.51 34.22 -22.19
N LYS A 673 38.74 34.01 -21.70
CA LYS A 673 39.24 32.68 -21.30
C LYS A 673 38.34 31.98 -20.28
N ILE A 674 37.87 32.68 -19.25
CA ILE A 674 36.93 32.11 -18.27
C ILE A 674 35.58 31.71 -18.91
N LYS A 675 35.11 32.43 -19.94
CA LYS A 675 33.89 32.05 -20.69
C LYS A 675 34.14 30.84 -21.61
N GLU A 676 35.32 30.77 -22.24
CA GLU A 676 35.74 29.64 -23.09
C GLU A 676 35.98 28.37 -22.25
N GLU A 677 36.61 28.47 -21.08
CA GLU A 677 36.80 27.37 -20.11
C GLU A 677 35.46 26.83 -19.58
N LYS A 678 34.47 27.70 -19.35
CA LYS A 678 33.10 27.28 -18.99
C LYS A 678 32.44 26.51 -20.12
N LYS A 679 32.37 27.10 -21.32
CA LYS A 679 31.82 26.45 -22.52
C LYS A 679 32.48 25.11 -22.81
N ARG A 680 33.81 25.02 -22.67
CA ARG A 680 34.55 23.76 -22.83
C ARG A 680 34.09 22.70 -21.83
N LYS A 681 33.91 23.06 -20.55
CA LYS A 681 33.45 22.12 -19.51
C LYS A 681 31.99 21.72 -19.66
N GLU A 682 31.14 22.64 -20.10
CA GLU A 682 29.73 22.37 -20.44
C GLU A 682 29.67 21.31 -21.57
N LEU A 683 30.42 21.53 -22.65
CA LEU A 683 30.53 20.63 -23.82
C LEU A 683 31.27 19.32 -23.51
N GLU A 684 32.22 19.33 -22.58
CA GLU A 684 32.94 18.13 -22.08
C GLU A 684 32.01 17.23 -21.23
N MET A 685 31.12 17.82 -20.41
CA MET A 685 30.06 17.07 -19.72
C MET A 685 28.97 16.55 -20.66
N GLU A 686 28.69 17.27 -21.76
CA GLU A 686 27.75 16.85 -22.80
C GLU A 686 28.28 15.63 -23.55
N ARG A 687 29.49 15.73 -24.12
CA ARG A 687 30.19 14.60 -24.77
C ARG A 687 30.32 13.37 -23.86
N ALA A 688 30.56 13.57 -22.56
CA ALA A 688 30.64 12.46 -21.62
C ALA A 688 29.29 11.73 -21.41
N LYS A 689 28.14 12.39 -21.62
CA LYS A 689 26.83 11.71 -21.67
C LYS A 689 26.67 10.96 -22.98
N ASP A 690 27.03 11.57 -24.10
CA ASP A 690 26.92 10.97 -25.43
C ASP A 690 27.81 9.73 -25.57
N GLU A 691 29.02 9.77 -24.99
CA GLU A 691 29.92 8.62 -24.88
C GLU A 691 29.31 7.50 -24.01
N LEU A 692 28.61 7.84 -22.91
CA LEU A 692 27.90 6.84 -22.10
C LEU A 692 26.69 6.22 -22.84
N ILE A 693 25.96 7.00 -23.64
CA ILE A 693 24.82 6.52 -24.45
C ILE A 693 25.30 5.64 -25.60
N THR A 694 26.28 6.11 -26.37
CA THR A 694 26.87 5.33 -27.48
C THR A 694 27.56 4.05 -26.96
N ARG A 695 28.18 4.08 -25.78
CA ARG A 695 28.75 2.88 -25.13
C ARG A 695 27.70 1.89 -24.61
N LYS A 696 26.48 2.34 -24.25
CA LYS A 696 25.34 1.43 -24.01
C LYS A 696 24.91 0.77 -25.32
N ARG A 697 24.59 1.57 -26.34
CA ARG A 697 24.17 1.10 -27.66
C ARG A 697 25.16 0.08 -28.27
N GLN A 698 26.46 0.37 -28.27
CA GLN A 698 27.51 -0.55 -28.75
C GLN A 698 27.65 -1.83 -27.91
N ARG A 699 27.08 -1.89 -26.71
CA ARG A 699 27.00 -3.09 -25.86
C ARG A 699 25.75 -3.91 -26.21
N GLU A 700 24.63 -3.27 -26.52
CA GLU A 700 23.42 -3.93 -27.06
C GLU A 700 23.69 -4.51 -28.46
N GLU A 701 24.16 -3.71 -29.41
CA GLU A 701 24.53 -4.13 -30.78
C GLU A 701 25.58 -5.27 -30.81
N ARG A 702 26.36 -5.42 -29.73
CA ARG A 702 27.34 -6.51 -29.58
C ARG A 702 26.70 -7.76 -28.97
N ARG A 703 25.77 -7.60 -28.02
CA ARG A 703 24.96 -8.70 -27.47
C ARG A 703 24.06 -9.32 -28.54
N GLU A 704 23.48 -8.51 -29.42
CA GLU A 704 22.66 -8.97 -30.54
C GLU A 704 23.46 -9.80 -31.52
N ARG A 705 24.57 -9.26 -32.04
CA ARG A 705 25.47 -10.02 -32.92
C ARG A 705 25.98 -11.33 -32.30
N TYR A 706 26.23 -11.38 -31.00
CA TYR A 706 26.56 -12.65 -30.34
C TYR A 706 25.36 -13.60 -30.23
N ARG A 707 24.16 -13.12 -29.90
CA ARG A 707 22.91 -13.93 -29.89
C ARG A 707 22.58 -14.47 -31.29
N GLU A 708 22.79 -13.69 -32.34
CA GLU A 708 22.63 -14.09 -33.74
C GLU A 708 23.67 -15.14 -34.14
N GLN A 709 24.95 -14.91 -33.85
CA GLN A 709 26.02 -15.89 -34.10
C GLN A 709 25.79 -17.20 -33.33
N GLU A 710 25.20 -17.15 -32.13
CA GLU A 710 24.82 -18.33 -31.35
C GLU A 710 23.61 -19.05 -31.97
N LYS A 711 22.54 -18.32 -32.35
CA LYS A 711 21.40 -18.88 -33.11
C LYS A 711 21.87 -19.54 -34.41
N LEU A 712 22.77 -18.90 -35.17
CA LEU A 712 23.34 -19.44 -36.40
C LEU A 712 24.22 -20.68 -36.14
N LYS A 713 25.10 -20.66 -35.14
CA LYS A 713 25.89 -21.84 -34.74
C LYS A 713 25.01 -23.00 -34.25
N LYS A 714 23.88 -22.71 -33.60
CA LYS A 714 22.90 -23.71 -33.17
C LYS A 714 22.12 -24.31 -34.35
N LYS A 715 21.80 -23.51 -35.39
CA LYS A 715 21.30 -24.04 -36.68
C LYS A 715 22.36 -24.90 -37.37
N MET A 716 23.58 -24.39 -37.55
CA MET A 716 24.67 -25.14 -38.22
C MET A 716 25.04 -26.47 -37.53
N ARG A 717 24.82 -26.61 -36.22
CA ARG A 717 24.94 -27.89 -35.51
C ARG A 717 23.79 -28.83 -35.86
N ARG A 718 22.54 -28.40 -35.66
CA ARG A 718 21.34 -29.17 -36.06
C ARG A 718 21.35 -29.62 -37.53
N ASN A 719 21.95 -28.84 -38.42
CA ASN A 719 22.11 -29.14 -39.85
C ASN A 719 23.37 -29.99 -40.18
N ALA A 720 24.09 -30.47 -39.17
CA ALA A 720 25.20 -31.42 -39.25
C ALA A 720 24.97 -32.66 -38.36
N ASP A 721 23.96 -32.60 -37.49
CA ASP A 721 23.38 -33.70 -36.70
C ASP A 721 22.19 -34.34 -37.47
N VAL A 722 22.14 -34.18 -38.81
CA VAL A 722 21.17 -34.71 -39.81
C VAL A 722 21.90 -34.92 -41.14
#